data_AF-A0A1H5WN33-F1
#
_entry.id   AF-A0A1H5WN33-F1
#
_cell.length_a   1.000
_cell.length_b   1.000
_cell.length_c   1.000
_cell.angle_alpha   90.00
_cell.angle_beta   90.00
_cell.angle_gamma   90.00
#
_symmetry.space_group_name_H-M   'P 1'
#
loop_
_entity.id
_entity.type
_entity.pdbx_description
1 polymer ?
#
loop_
_entity_poly.entity_id
_entity_poly.type
_entity_poly.pdbx_seq_one_letter_code
_entity_poly.pdbx_strand_id
1 'polypeptide(L)'
;MAMTPWVTWPALTKFGTLGVMGALLVLAGQREDLLENNMFDMESWDEKNASIVCDERSLTARTEDGTCNILENPAEGSVHTNFGRNVDPASVYAENASGNLLTPNPREVSNLIMSRGGDFKPATTLNFIATSWIQFMVHDWFDHGPRTDANPIEFPLPPGDVLGSGTMSVQRTRPDPDVSGDESVVTYENINTHWWDGSQLYGSDKDTNDEVRSFVDGKLEVDGNGRLPTEFLSGKPVTGFNENWWVGLSMMHHLFTLEHNAIADMLKANNPGKSDQWLFDKARLINSALMAKIHTVEWTPAILANPVLERAMYANWWGLGGDRDTRDKFQEDLDMLNNNLGQLGSLFDLVGIDTGLGDSPTSSIEHALAGLVGSRTPNNYGVPYTLTEEFVSVYRMHPLLRDEIKVYDIGSNIVDQEIPIQDTRNGDAEDLLGDVGQDRLWYSFGITHPGALTLNNYPDFLRNLSMPLIGDIDMAAIDVLRDRERGVPRYNEFRRQIGLKPITRFEDLTSDPELLADLKSLYNNDIEMIDTLVGQLAEETRPEGFGFGETSFQIFILNASRRLMTDRFFTTDYTDEVYTAAGIDWVEDNTMVDVIRRHFPTLATSLVGMDNAFKPWGLNMPDDYQDWSAQAKQDHLWVNGALRTSYEEGEVPAIEPIDIGGLINSVLWKKVQDVTDVAPPGYSKPIHPRGALAKVQFQSAGGHDYSGLFQGADHGLLRLSVTGDPSDRGFAPGLALKLLVDGKRSENVSALYTLSGQGDNHNIFANELSNYVQAEVNETLGTTALFSLVSTKPTLLVMSDMAKVNQDGSAAGSVKTPTQIYFVPNPTLRNTISTAPHDFRDDLTAIPAGTKLYDVYGTDMQIRKSIWPWVTARYARERRNSAVKIGELVTQSEFTLSQFGDTGIFFKHQRYEDR
;
A
#
# COMPACT_ATOMS: atom_id res chain seq x y z
N MET A 1 -2.91 24.58 -29.75
CA MET A 1 -2.85 23.90 -28.44
C MET A 1 -1.96 24.76 -27.57
N ALA A 2 -2.47 25.32 -26.47
CA ALA A 2 -1.63 26.02 -25.52
C ALA A 2 -0.56 25.04 -25.00
N MET A 3 0.70 25.47 -24.88
CA MET A 3 1.74 24.63 -24.30
C MET A 3 1.44 24.47 -22.80
N THR A 4 1.18 23.24 -22.37
CA THR A 4 1.00 22.90 -20.95
C THR A 4 2.29 23.20 -20.17
N PRO A 5 2.21 23.74 -18.93
CA PRO A 5 3.37 23.89 -18.05
C PRO A 5 3.83 22.54 -17.46
N TRP A 6 3.02 21.49 -17.63
CA TRP A 6 3.23 20.15 -17.06
C TRP A 6 3.99 19.19 -18.00
N VAL A 7 4.71 18.21 -17.44
CA VAL A 7 5.36 17.12 -18.20
C VAL A 7 4.37 16.36 -19.08
N THR A 8 4.87 15.92 -20.24
CA THR A 8 4.07 15.20 -21.25
C THR A 8 4.50 13.75 -21.47
N TRP A 9 5.65 13.32 -20.92
CA TRP A 9 6.13 11.95 -21.05
C TRP A 9 5.14 10.88 -20.57
N PRO A 10 4.25 11.11 -19.57
CA PRO A 10 3.29 10.08 -19.17
C PRO A 10 2.32 9.72 -20.30
N ALA A 11 2.07 10.63 -21.24
CA ALA A 11 1.23 10.35 -22.41
C ALA A 11 1.85 9.30 -23.36
N LEU A 12 3.16 9.06 -23.27
CA LEU A 12 3.84 8.03 -24.07
C LEU A 12 3.34 6.63 -23.72
N THR A 13 2.87 6.38 -22.50
CA THR A 13 2.31 5.08 -22.06
C THR A 13 1.18 4.58 -22.95
N LYS A 14 0.48 5.47 -23.67
CA LYS A 14 -0.55 5.12 -24.68
C LYS A 14 -0.01 4.27 -25.83
N PHE A 15 1.30 4.22 -26.03
CA PHE A 15 1.97 3.38 -27.02
C PHE A 15 2.45 2.03 -26.45
N GLY A 16 1.97 1.63 -25.27
CA GLY A 16 2.33 0.37 -24.62
C GLY A 16 3.80 0.34 -24.19
N THR A 17 4.43 -0.83 -24.27
CA THR A 17 5.81 -1.06 -23.82
C THR A 17 6.84 -0.12 -24.47
N LEU A 18 6.70 0.18 -25.77
CA LEU A 18 7.58 1.15 -26.46
C LEU A 18 7.44 2.56 -25.87
N GLY A 19 6.22 2.92 -25.48
CA GLY A 19 5.92 4.16 -24.78
C GLY A 19 6.58 4.26 -23.41
N VAL A 20 6.53 3.18 -22.63
CA VAL A 20 7.21 3.09 -21.32
C VAL A 20 8.72 3.27 -21.48
N MET A 21 9.35 2.58 -22.44
CA MET A 21 10.79 2.73 -22.69
C MET A 21 11.16 4.16 -23.14
N GLY A 22 10.33 4.78 -24.00
CA GLY A 22 10.53 6.17 -24.40
C GLY A 22 10.44 7.14 -23.21
N ALA A 23 9.52 6.91 -22.28
CA ALA A 23 9.39 7.72 -21.08
C ALA A 23 10.58 7.55 -20.12
N LEU A 24 11.12 6.33 -19.97
CA LEU A 24 12.33 6.09 -19.17
C LEU A 24 13.55 6.87 -19.70
N LEU A 25 13.70 6.95 -21.03
CA LEU A 25 14.77 7.75 -21.64
C LEU A 25 14.60 9.25 -21.36
N VAL A 26 13.37 9.76 -21.34
CA VAL A 26 13.10 11.15 -20.96
C VAL A 26 13.47 11.39 -19.49
N LEU A 27 13.07 10.51 -18.59
CA LEU A 27 13.42 10.61 -17.17
C LEU A 27 14.93 10.54 -16.92
N ALA A 28 15.64 9.67 -17.64
CA ALA A 28 17.10 9.59 -17.57
C ALA A 28 17.75 10.91 -18.02
N GLY A 29 17.27 11.50 -19.12
CA GLY A 29 17.75 12.80 -19.60
C GLY A 29 17.45 13.95 -18.62
N GLN A 30 16.25 13.97 -18.01
CA GLN A 30 15.91 14.95 -16.97
C GLN A 30 16.79 14.81 -15.74
N ARG A 31 17.07 13.58 -15.31
CA ARG A 31 17.97 13.33 -14.19
C ARG A 31 19.39 13.83 -14.47
N GLU A 32 19.92 13.56 -15.66
CA GLU A 32 21.27 14.00 -16.04
C GLU A 32 21.36 15.54 -16.04
N ASP A 33 20.36 16.22 -16.63
CA ASP A 33 20.31 17.69 -16.67
C ASP A 33 20.29 18.29 -15.25
N LEU A 34 19.54 17.69 -14.32
CA LEU A 34 19.52 18.09 -12.91
C LEU A 34 20.85 17.80 -12.19
N LEU A 35 21.48 16.65 -12.46
CA LEU A 35 22.79 16.32 -11.88
C LEU A 35 23.87 17.30 -12.36
N GLU A 36 23.82 17.76 -13.60
CA GLU A 36 24.80 18.72 -14.12
C GLU A 36 24.58 20.15 -13.59
N ASN A 37 23.34 20.56 -13.37
CA ASN A 37 23.00 21.99 -13.18
C ASN A 37 22.40 22.36 -11.82
N ASN A 38 22.03 21.38 -10.98
CA ASN A 38 21.23 21.61 -9.77
C ASN A 38 21.84 21.02 -8.50
N MET A 39 23.17 21.13 -8.35
CA MET A 39 23.86 20.70 -7.13
C MET A 39 24.90 21.75 -6.74
N PHE A 40 24.70 22.37 -5.59
CA PHE A 40 25.56 23.44 -5.10
C PHE A 40 26.03 23.10 -3.69
N ASP A 41 27.35 23.10 -3.54
CA ASP A 41 28.06 22.87 -2.29
C ASP A 41 28.03 24.14 -1.43
N MET A 42 27.84 23.95 -0.13
CA MET A 42 27.71 25.02 0.86
C MET A 42 28.65 24.81 2.06
N GLU A 43 29.63 23.90 1.95
CA GLU A 43 30.47 23.47 3.07
C GLU A 43 31.97 23.76 2.86
N SER A 44 32.68 23.99 3.98
CA SER A 44 34.13 24.16 4.05
C SER A 44 34.81 22.83 4.40
N TRP A 45 35.02 21.97 3.40
CA TRP A 45 35.49 20.59 3.62
C TRP A 45 36.88 20.47 4.27
N ASP A 46 37.81 21.37 3.97
CA ASP A 46 39.15 21.35 4.56
C ASP A 46 39.09 21.48 6.09
N GLU A 47 38.18 22.30 6.61
CA GLU A 47 37.98 22.52 8.04
C GLU A 47 37.27 21.33 8.69
N LYS A 48 36.19 20.84 8.07
CA LYS A 48 35.43 19.68 8.58
C LYS A 48 36.27 18.39 8.60
N ASN A 49 37.15 18.20 7.62
CA ASN A 49 38.03 17.03 7.54
C ASN A 49 39.22 17.06 8.52
N ALA A 50 39.60 18.23 9.05
CA ALA A 50 40.87 18.42 9.74
C ALA A 50 41.07 17.51 10.97
N SER A 51 39.99 17.09 11.63
CA SER A 51 40.02 16.27 12.84
C SER A 51 39.56 14.82 12.67
N ILE A 52 39.17 14.42 11.46
CA ILE A 52 38.58 13.08 11.23
C ILE A 52 39.68 12.09 10.85
N VAL A 53 39.67 10.92 11.50
CA VAL A 53 40.61 9.82 11.23
C VAL A 53 39.83 8.55 10.95
N CYS A 54 39.93 8.05 9.72
CA CYS A 54 39.30 6.79 9.34
C CYS A 54 40.15 5.60 9.78
N ASP A 55 39.52 4.66 10.50
CA ASP A 55 40.15 3.46 11.02
C ASP A 55 39.76 2.20 10.22
N GLU A 56 40.29 1.04 10.61
CA GLU A 56 40.01 -0.23 9.93
C GLU A 56 38.53 -0.64 10.01
N ARG A 57 37.80 -0.26 11.08
CA ARG A 57 36.37 -0.56 11.21
C ARG A 57 35.58 0.22 10.17
N SER A 58 35.89 1.50 9.97
CA SER A 58 35.19 2.37 9.02
C SER A 58 35.10 1.74 7.63
N LEU A 59 36.17 1.09 7.15
CA LEU A 59 36.22 0.43 5.83
C LEU A 59 35.13 -0.63 5.58
N THR A 60 34.51 -1.17 6.63
CA THR A 60 33.52 -2.24 6.48
C THR A 60 32.29 -2.06 7.38
N ALA A 61 32.10 -0.86 7.94
CA ALA A 61 30.99 -0.54 8.83
C ALA A 61 30.61 0.93 8.70
N ARG A 62 29.31 1.23 8.85
CA ARG A 62 28.85 2.62 8.99
C ARG A 62 29.22 3.13 10.37
N THR A 63 29.92 4.26 10.41
CA THR A 63 30.24 5.00 11.64
C THR A 63 28.97 5.60 12.24
N GLU A 64 28.99 5.89 13.54
CA GLU A 64 27.83 6.41 14.26
C GLU A 64 27.44 7.83 13.79
N ASP A 65 28.42 8.65 13.41
CA ASP A 65 28.26 10.05 13.00
C ASP A 65 28.27 10.26 11.47
N GLY A 66 28.33 9.17 10.70
CA GLY A 66 28.33 9.20 9.24
C GLY A 66 29.69 9.56 8.60
N THR A 67 30.75 9.75 9.39
CA THR A 67 32.10 10.03 8.88
C THR A 67 32.71 8.83 8.15
N CYS A 68 33.73 9.09 7.33
CA CYS A 68 34.54 8.07 6.67
C CYS A 68 33.77 7.15 5.71
N ASN A 69 32.62 7.58 5.20
CA ASN A 69 31.96 6.94 4.06
C ASN A 69 32.79 7.17 2.78
N ILE A 70 33.10 8.42 2.46
CA ILE A 70 34.09 8.76 1.42
C ILE A 70 35.45 8.96 2.08
N LEU A 71 36.44 8.15 1.73
CA LEU A 71 37.74 8.15 2.44
C LEU A 71 38.57 9.40 2.12
N GLU A 72 38.42 9.93 0.91
CA GLU A 72 39.10 11.14 0.44
C GLU A 72 38.49 12.42 1.02
N ASN A 73 37.22 12.36 1.43
CA ASN A 73 36.46 13.45 2.04
C ASN A 73 35.70 12.90 3.27
N PRO A 74 36.39 12.64 4.39
CA PRO A 74 35.82 11.86 5.49
C PRO A 74 34.68 12.53 6.25
N ALA A 75 34.44 13.84 6.08
CA ALA A 75 33.26 14.53 6.60
C ALA A 75 32.03 14.43 5.66
N GLU A 76 32.19 13.95 4.43
CA GLU A 76 31.09 13.92 3.45
C GLU A 76 29.87 13.18 4.03
N GLY A 77 28.72 13.85 4.01
CA GLY A 77 27.45 13.34 4.54
C GLY A 77 27.38 13.08 6.04
N SER A 78 28.40 13.45 6.84
CA SER A 78 28.37 13.30 8.29
C SER A 78 27.43 14.31 8.96
N VAL A 79 27.11 14.09 10.24
CA VAL A 79 26.44 15.11 11.08
C VAL A 79 27.20 16.43 11.08
N HIS A 80 26.51 17.52 11.39
CA HIS A 80 27.04 18.87 11.50
C HIS A 80 27.74 19.38 10.23
N THR A 81 27.35 18.85 9.08
CA THR A 81 27.65 19.43 7.77
C THR A 81 26.45 20.19 7.23
N ASN A 82 26.71 21.25 6.48
CA ASN A 82 25.67 22.12 5.94
C ASN A 82 24.77 21.40 4.94
N PHE A 83 23.50 21.80 4.89
CA PHE A 83 22.63 21.44 3.77
C PHE A 83 23.14 22.11 2.49
N GLY A 84 23.24 21.32 1.42
CA GLY A 84 23.50 21.82 0.07
C GLY A 84 22.27 22.53 -0.53
N ARG A 85 22.37 22.93 -1.80
CA ARG A 85 21.24 23.50 -2.56
C ARG A 85 21.03 22.80 -3.89
N ASN A 86 19.77 22.74 -4.34
CA ASN A 86 19.39 22.33 -5.70
C ASN A 86 19.03 23.49 -6.63
N VAL A 87 19.15 24.72 -6.15
CA VAL A 87 18.90 25.95 -6.91
C VAL A 87 20.13 26.84 -6.84
N ASP A 88 20.30 27.72 -7.82
CA ASP A 88 21.43 28.64 -7.86
C ASP A 88 21.48 29.48 -6.56
N PRO A 89 22.61 29.49 -5.82
CA PRO A 89 22.78 30.30 -4.62
C PRO A 89 22.48 31.80 -4.84
N ALA A 90 22.61 32.32 -6.06
CA ALA A 90 22.21 33.69 -6.40
C ALA A 90 20.70 33.94 -6.32
N SER A 91 19.89 32.89 -6.46
CA SER A 91 18.43 32.90 -6.30
C SER A 91 17.99 32.58 -4.87
N VAL A 92 18.93 32.27 -3.96
CA VAL A 92 18.68 32.03 -2.54
C VAL A 92 18.75 33.36 -1.80
N TYR A 93 17.61 33.87 -1.34
CA TYR A 93 17.54 35.06 -0.51
C TYR A 93 16.59 34.84 0.67
N ALA A 94 17.12 34.95 1.89
CA ALA A 94 16.28 34.95 3.08
C ALA A 94 15.39 36.21 3.06
N GLU A 95 14.06 36.04 3.05
CA GLU A 95 13.13 37.16 2.91
C GLU A 95 13.10 38.10 4.12
N ASN A 96 13.85 37.79 5.18
CA ASN A 96 14.18 38.71 6.27
C ASN A 96 14.75 40.03 5.73
N ALA A 97 15.60 39.98 4.70
CA ALA A 97 16.29 41.16 4.16
C ALA A 97 15.42 41.98 3.18
N SER A 98 14.43 41.37 2.54
CA SER A 98 13.53 42.00 1.57
C SER A 98 12.21 42.49 2.17
N GLY A 99 11.92 42.13 3.43
CA GLY A 99 10.67 42.49 4.12
C GLY A 99 9.47 41.62 3.76
N ASN A 100 9.66 40.58 2.95
CA ASN A 100 8.58 39.72 2.44
C ASN A 100 8.30 38.49 3.30
N LEU A 101 9.12 38.20 4.32
CA LEU A 101 9.00 37.00 5.17
C LEU A 101 7.57 36.76 5.69
N LEU A 102 6.85 37.84 6.04
CA LEU A 102 5.50 37.78 6.60
C LEU A 102 4.40 38.10 5.58
N THR A 103 4.73 38.12 4.29
CA THR A 103 3.81 38.49 3.19
C THR A 103 3.63 37.32 2.22
N PRO A 104 2.40 36.79 2.05
CA PRO A 104 1.23 37.00 2.91
C PRO A 104 1.44 36.42 4.32
N ASN A 105 0.57 36.78 5.27
CA ASN A 105 0.67 36.30 6.66
C ASN A 105 0.63 34.75 6.70
N PRO A 106 1.63 34.06 7.28
CA PRO A 106 1.66 32.60 7.31
C PRO A 106 0.42 31.94 7.94
N ARG A 107 -0.18 32.56 8.96
CA ARG A 107 -1.42 32.05 9.58
C ARG A 107 -2.62 32.21 8.65
N GLU A 108 -2.66 33.28 7.86
CA GLU A 108 -3.72 33.48 6.86
C GLU A 108 -3.61 32.43 5.74
N VAL A 109 -2.39 32.11 5.30
CA VAL A 109 -2.14 30.98 4.37
C VAL A 109 -2.66 29.67 4.97
N SER A 110 -2.30 29.38 6.23
CA SER A 110 -2.75 28.17 6.94
C SER A 110 -4.28 28.09 7.02
N ASN A 111 -4.94 29.19 7.40
CA ASN A 111 -6.38 29.22 7.61
C ASN A 111 -7.20 29.15 6.32
N LEU A 112 -6.78 29.84 5.27
CA LEU A 112 -7.60 30.00 4.08
C LEU A 112 -7.48 28.81 3.12
N ILE A 113 -6.26 28.25 2.94
CA ILE A 113 -6.00 27.29 1.86
C ILE A 113 -5.30 25.99 2.30
N MET A 114 -4.83 25.88 3.54
CA MET A 114 -4.23 24.62 4.03
C MET A 114 -5.23 23.76 4.80
N SER A 115 -6.13 24.40 5.54
CA SER A 115 -7.16 23.78 6.40
C SER A 115 -7.85 22.57 5.77
N ARG A 116 -7.79 21.41 6.41
CA ARG A 116 -8.64 20.27 6.03
C ARG A 116 -10.11 20.56 6.28
N GLY A 117 -10.42 21.24 7.38
CA GLY A 117 -11.80 21.42 7.79
C GLY A 117 -12.49 20.07 7.98
N GLY A 118 -13.71 19.93 7.43
CA GLY A 118 -14.48 18.68 7.53
C GLY A 118 -14.41 17.75 6.31
N ASP A 119 -13.65 18.10 5.27
CA ASP A 119 -13.62 17.36 4.00
C ASP A 119 -12.27 16.67 3.81
N PHE A 120 -12.11 15.52 4.47
CA PHE A 120 -10.90 14.71 4.34
C PHE A 120 -10.77 14.15 2.92
N LYS A 121 -9.66 14.47 2.25
CA LYS A 121 -9.35 13.96 0.90
C LYS A 121 -8.37 12.78 1.02
N PRO A 122 -8.78 11.52 0.75
CA PRO A 122 -7.89 10.37 0.88
C PRO A 122 -6.91 10.23 -0.29
N ALA A 123 -5.68 9.80 -0.01
CA ALA A 123 -4.76 9.28 -1.02
C ALA A 123 -5.06 7.79 -1.29
N THR A 124 -5.90 7.51 -2.28
CA THR A 124 -6.46 6.17 -2.51
C THR A 124 -5.46 5.14 -3.06
N THR A 125 -4.28 5.56 -3.54
CA THR A 125 -3.21 4.67 -3.99
C THR A 125 -2.35 4.14 -2.83
N LEU A 126 -2.49 4.72 -1.63
CA LEU A 126 -1.69 4.44 -0.46
C LEU A 126 -2.54 3.94 0.71
N ASN A 127 -1.89 3.24 1.63
CA ASN A 127 -2.40 3.00 2.97
C ASN A 127 -1.66 3.85 4.02
N PHE A 128 -2.11 3.81 5.27
CA PHE A 128 -1.63 4.69 6.32
C PHE A 128 -0.25 4.29 6.87
N ILE A 129 0.19 3.05 6.59
CA ILE A 129 1.57 2.60 6.84
C ILE A 129 2.56 3.51 6.10
N ALA A 130 2.22 3.95 4.88
CA ALA A 130 3.07 4.81 4.06
C ALA A 130 3.36 6.17 4.74
N THR A 131 2.42 6.69 5.54
CA THR A 131 2.61 7.92 6.32
C THR A 131 3.60 7.73 7.45
N SER A 132 3.49 6.62 8.20
CA SER A 132 4.44 6.28 9.24
C SER A 132 5.84 6.05 8.68
N TRP A 133 5.93 5.35 7.55
CA TRP A 133 7.19 5.09 6.85
C TRP A 133 7.91 6.37 6.46
N ILE A 134 7.20 7.32 5.84
CA ILE A 134 7.89 8.51 5.32
C ILE A 134 8.42 9.41 6.43
N GLN A 135 7.70 9.53 7.54
CA GLN A 135 8.23 10.25 8.71
C GLN A 135 9.41 9.50 9.34
N PHE A 136 9.31 8.17 9.43
CA PHE A 136 10.39 7.31 9.91
C PHE A 136 11.68 7.48 9.07
N MET A 137 11.56 7.61 7.74
CA MET A 137 12.70 7.89 6.85
C MET A 137 13.22 9.33 7.00
N VAL A 138 12.35 10.32 7.15
CA VAL A 138 12.78 11.72 7.37
C VAL A 138 13.64 11.85 8.63
N HIS A 139 13.34 11.08 9.68
CA HIS A 139 14.13 11.04 10.91
C HIS A 139 15.50 10.35 10.75
N ASP A 140 15.75 9.64 9.64
CA ASP A 140 17.09 9.20 9.26
C ASP A 140 17.87 10.35 8.62
N TRP A 141 17.19 11.09 7.74
CA TRP A 141 17.85 11.95 6.78
C TRP A 141 18.22 13.33 7.29
N PHE A 142 17.30 14.02 7.99
CA PHE A 142 17.53 15.42 8.31
C PHE A 142 16.82 15.94 9.56
N ASP A 143 17.53 16.81 10.28
CA ASP A 143 16.96 17.74 11.24
C ASP A 143 17.84 19.00 11.30
N HIS A 144 17.21 20.18 11.38
CA HIS A 144 17.88 21.47 11.58
C HIS A 144 18.21 21.76 13.04
N GLY A 145 17.86 20.84 13.94
CA GLY A 145 18.22 20.86 15.35
C GLY A 145 17.51 21.91 16.19
N PRO A 146 18.07 22.25 17.36
CA PRO A 146 17.43 23.14 18.32
C PRO A 146 17.31 24.57 17.76
N ARG A 147 16.13 25.15 17.96
CA ARG A 147 15.82 26.51 17.50
C ARG A 147 16.39 27.53 18.48
N THR A 148 16.56 28.77 18.02
CA THR A 148 17.04 29.87 18.89
C THR A 148 15.87 30.65 19.52
N ASP A 149 15.97 30.87 20.84
CA ASP A 149 15.07 31.74 21.60
C ASP A 149 15.28 33.23 21.29
N ALA A 150 16.44 33.58 20.71
CA ALA A 150 16.75 34.95 20.39
C ALA A 150 15.99 35.42 19.14
N ASN A 151 15.24 36.52 19.27
CA ASN A 151 14.54 37.21 18.19
C ASN A 151 13.57 36.30 17.39
N PRO A 152 12.54 35.73 18.04
CA PRO A 152 11.56 34.89 17.36
C PRO A 152 10.81 35.67 16.28
N ILE A 153 10.28 34.96 15.29
CA ILE A 153 9.46 35.53 14.24
C ILE A 153 8.04 35.68 14.77
N GLU A 154 7.54 36.92 14.83
CA GLU A 154 6.20 37.23 15.31
C GLU A 154 5.30 37.71 14.16
N PHE A 155 4.08 37.19 14.10
CA PHE A 155 3.06 37.62 13.14
C PHE A 155 1.66 37.64 13.78
N PRO A 156 0.78 38.57 13.39
CA PRO A 156 -0.53 38.71 14.02
C PRO A 156 -1.46 37.56 13.65
N LEU A 157 -2.31 37.15 14.60
CA LEU A 157 -3.45 36.28 14.31
C LEU A 157 -4.49 37.05 13.48
N PRO A 158 -5.01 36.48 12.37
CA PRO A 158 -6.08 37.08 11.59
C PRO A 158 -7.35 37.35 12.41
N PRO A 159 -8.20 38.32 12.03
CA PRO A 159 -9.47 38.56 12.69
C PRO A 159 -10.37 37.31 12.70
N GLY A 160 -10.83 36.90 13.88
CA GLY A 160 -11.71 35.73 14.02
C GLY A 160 -11.00 34.37 14.08
N ASP A 161 -9.68 34.36 14.27
CA ASP A 161 -8.90 33.13 14.43
C ASP A 161 -9.40 32.28 15.61
N VAL A 162 -9.34 30.96 15.45
CA VAL A 162 -9.68 29.97 16.48
C VAL A 162 -8.82 30.11 17.75
N LEU A 163 -7.58 30.58 17.61
CA LEU A 163 -6.69 30.87 18.74
C LEU A 163 -6.97 32.25 19.38
N GLY A 164 -7.98 32.97 18.89
CA GLY A 164 -8.41 34.27 19.41
C GLY A 164 -7.74 35.47 18.74
N SER A 165 -7.12 36.33 19.53
CA SER A 165 -6.50 37.58 19.07
C SER A 165 -5.14 37.73 19.70
N GLY A 166 -4.17 38.25 18.95
CA GLY A 166 -2.80 38.43 19.44
C GLY A 166 -1.77 38.18 18.35
N THR A 167 -0.62 37.67 18.74
CA THR A 167 0.49 37.33 17.85
C THR A 167 0.88 35.88 18.08
N MET A 168 1.25 35.22 16.98
CA MET A 168 1.93 33.94 17.01
C MET A 168 3.43 34.17 16.99
N SER A 169 4.19 33.30 17.66
CA SER A 169 5.65 33.39 17.79
C SER A 169 6.30 32.08 17.36
N VAL A 170 7.29 32.15 16.47
CA VAL A 170 8.03 30.99 15.96
C VAL A 170 9.53 31.24 16.17
N GLN A 171 10.20 30.39 16.96
CA GLN A 171 11.64 30.43 17.14
C GLN A 171 12.38 30.23 15.81
N ARG A 172 13.56 30.83 15.63
CA ARG A 172 14.29 30.78 14.35
C ARG A 172 15.10 29.50 14.18
N THR A 173 15.32 29.10 12.93
CA THR A 173 16.33 28.08 12.60
C THR A 173 17.70 28.62 13.00
N ARG A 174 18.54 27.81 13.66
CA ARG A 174 19.89 28.21 14.07
C ARG A 174 20.83 28.18 12.86
N PRO A 175 21.38 29.32 12.40
CA PRO A 175 22.39 29.30 11.33
C PRO A 175 23.65 28.56 11.76
N ASP A 176 24.45 28.11 10.79
CA ASP A 176 25.79 27.58 11.04
C ASP A 176 26.63 28.63 11.81
N PRO A 177 27.18 28.28 13.00
CA PRO A 177 28.00 29.20 13.79
C PRO A 177 29.39 29.48 13.19
N ASP A 178 29.90 28.59 12.34
CA ASP A 178 31.28 28.61 11.85
C ASP A 178 31.44 29.40 10.53
N VAL A 179 30.34 29.76 9.87
CA VAL A 179 30.37 30.68 8.71
C VAL A 179 30.63 32.11 9.19
N SER A 180 31.91 32.46 9.30
CA SER A 180 32.36 33.80 9.65
C SER A 180 32.28 34.74 8.43
N GLY A 181 31.19 35.50 8.37
CA GLY A 181 31.03 36.78 7.65
C GLY A 181 31.90 37.08 6.43
N ASP A 182 31.47 36.64 5.24
CA ASP A 182 31.44 37.44 3.99
C ASP A 182 30.56 36.80 2.89
N GLU A 183 29.54 36.00 3.23
CA GLU A 183 28.67 35.35 2.25
C GLU A 183 27.24 35.85 2.34
N SER A 184 26.64 36.18 1.19
CA SER A 184 25.26 36.68 1.10
C SER A 184 24.20 35.61 1.42
N VAL A 185 24.60 34.33 1.54
CA VAL A 185 23.72 33.18 1.75
C VAL A 185 23.90 32.65 3.17
N VAL A 186 22.80 32.43 3.88
CA VAL A 186 22.79 31.81 5.21
C VAL A 186 22.69 30.30 5.06
N THR A 187 23.60 29.57 5.70
CA THR A 187 23.63 28.10 5.74
C THR A 187 23.16 27.56 7.07
N TYR A 188 22.78 26.28 7.06
CA TYR A 188 22.25 25.57 8.22
C TYR A 188 22.83 24.16 8.25
N GLU A 189 23.24 23.72 9.43
CA GLU A 189 23.75 22.38 9.66
C GLU A 189 22.60 21.36 9.71
N ASN A 190 22.87 20.16 9.21
CA ASN A 190 22.08 18.98 9.53
C ASN A 190 22.62 18.35 10.82
N ILE A 191 21.78 18.10 11.82
CA ILE A 191 22.18 17.39 13.03
C ILE A 191 22.01 15.86 12.93
N ASN A 192 21.44 15.39 11.81
CA ASN A 192 21.47 13.98 11.42
C ASN A 192 22.58 13.74 10.40
N THR A 193 22.93 12.46 10.21
CA THR A 193 23.71 12.03 9.06
C THR A 193 22.91 12.25 7.77
N HIS A 194 23.53 12.74 6.70
CA HIS A 194 22.87 12.85 5.40
C HIS A 194 22.75 11.50 4.67
N TRP A 195 23.50 10.51 5.13
CA TRP A 195 23.49 9.15 4.62
C TRP A 195 22.17 8.43 4.91
N TRP A 196 21.90 7.38 4.14
CA TRP A 196 20.78 6.50 4.39
C TRP A 196 21.27 5.30 5.22
N ASP A 197 21.50 5.53 6.51
CA ASP A 197 22.24 4.60 7.36
C ASP A 197 21.44 4.04 8.55
N GLY A 198 20.15 4.37 8.62
CA GLY A 198 19.26 3.93 9.68
C GLY A 198 19.43 4.72 10.98
N SER A 199 19.99 5.92 10.96
CA SER A 199 20.26 6.74 12.15
C SER A 199 19.02 7.00 13.01
N GLN A 200 17.81 6.94 12.45
CA GLN A 200 16.56 6.98 13.24
C GLN A 200 16.48 5.84 14.26
N LEU A 201 17.07 4.68 13.96
CA LEU A 201 17.22 3.56 14.90
C LEU A 201 18.50 3.65 15.72
N TYR A 202 19.61 3.95 15.05
CA TYR A 202 20.96 3.75 15.61
C TYR A 202 21.57 5.00 16.25
N GLY A 203 20.92 6.15 16.15
CA GLY A 203 21.48 7.45 16.53
C GLY A 203 22.45 8.00 15.48
N SER A 204 22.69 9.30 15.57
CA SER A 204 23.68 10.02 14.74
C SER A 204 24.95 10.36 15.54
N ASP A 205 25.12 9.76 16.71
CA ASP A 205 26.29 9.92 17.56
C ASP A 205 26.53 8.65 18.39
N LYS A 206 27.72 8.56 18.97
CA LYS A 206 28.15 7.38 19.72
C LYS A 206 27.35 7.16 21.02
N ASP A 207 27.00 8.22 21.73
CA ASP A 207 26.32 8.10 23.03
C ASP A 207 24.91 7.57 22.80
N THR A 208 24.18 8.13 21.84
CA THR A 208 22.86 7.63 21.42
C THR A 208 22.94 6.20 20.89
N ASN A 209 23.97 5.86 20.10
CA ASN A 209 24.17 4.50 19.61
C ASN A 209 24.39 3.49 20.75
N ASP A 210 25.18 3.86 21.75
CA ASP A 210 25.46 3.01 22.89
C ASP A 210 24.19 2.81 23.75
N GLU A 211 23.29 3.80 23.83
CA GLU A 211 22.02 3.70 24.58
C GLU A 211 21.03 2.69 23.99
N VAL A 212 21.02 2.50 22.67
CA VAL A 212 20.08 1.59 22.00
C VAL A 212 20.59 0.15 21.90
N ARG A 213 21.86 -0.10 22.24
CA ARG A 213 22.52 -1.40 22.09
C ARG A 213 22.42 -2.24 23.36
N SER A 214 22.18 -3.54 23.16
CA SER A 214 22.29 -4.52 24.24
C SER A 214 23.73 -4.93 24.56
N PHE A 215 24.65 -4.70 23.62
CA PHE A 215 26.03 -5.20 23.61
C PHE A 215 26.14 -6.74 23.75
N VAL A 216 25.07 -7.45 23.41
CA VAL A 216 25.02 -8.91 23.35
C VAL A 216 24.58 -9.36 21.97
N ASP A 217 25.39 -10.22 21.36
CA ASP A 217 25.10 -10.86 20.07
C ASP A 217 24.83 -9.89 18.90
N GLY A 218 25.31 -8.66 19.00
CA GLY A 218 25.11 -7.61 18.02
C GLY A 218 23.72 -6.99 18.02
N LYS A 219 22.91 -7.20 19.08
CA LYS A 219 21.49 -6.82 19.12
C LYS A 219 21.25 -5.42 19.68
N LEU A 220 20.15 -4.83 19.24
CA LEU A 220 19.51 -3.68 19.88
C LEU A 220 18.70 -4.13 21.11
N GLU A 221 18.58 -3.24 22.08
CA GLU A 221 17.90 -3.49 23.36
C GLU A 221 16.38 -3.61 23.16
N VAL A 222 15.80 -4.68 23.71
CA VAL A 222 14.36 -4.91 23.79
C VAL A 222 14.01 -5.57 25.12
N ASP A 223 12.79 -5.35 25.61
CA ASP A 223 12.31 -5.99 26.83
C ASP A 223 11.98 -7.49 26.62
N GLY A 224 11.56 -8.17 27.70
CA GLY A 224 11.21 -9.60 27.64
C GLY A 224 10.01 -9.96 26.74
N ASN A 225 9.25 -8.96 26.28
CA ASN A 225 8.14 -9.09 25.34
C ASN A 225 8.52 -8.57 23.93
N GLY A 226 9.78 -8.20 23.71
CA GLY A 226 10.26 -7.64 22.45
C GLY A 226 9.96 -6.15 22.24
N ARG A 227 9.46 -5.43 23.25
CA ARG A 227 9.16 -3.99 23.16
C ARG A 227 10.40 -3.14 23.36
N LEU A 228 10.38 -1.93 22.81
CA LEU A 228 11.44 -0.96 23.05
C LEU A 228 11.42 -0.50 24.52
N PRO A 229 12.59 -0.35 25.17
CA PRO A 229 12.68 0.34 26.45
C PRO A 229 12.13 1.77 26.34
N THR A 230 11.56 2.29 27.42
CA THR A 230 11.01 3.65 27.47
C THR A 230 11.71 4.53 28.49
N GLU A 231 11.79 5.81 28.18
CA GLU A 231 12.24 6.84 29.12
C GLU A 231 11.27 6.94 30.30
N PHE A 232 11.81 6.96 31.52
CA PHE A 232 11.01 6.92 32.74
C PHE A 232 9.99 8.07 32.89
N LEU A 233 10.32 9.27 32.41
CA LEU A 233 9.47 10.46 32.60
C LEU A 233 8.55 10.75 31.41
N SER A 234 9.05 10.60 30.19
CA SER A 234 8.30 10.95 28.97
C SER A 234 7.45 9.79 28.44
N GLY A 235 7.79 8.55 28.81
CA GLY A 235 7.21 7.33 28.26
C GLY A 235 7.61 7.06 26.81
N LYS A 236 8.42 7.91 26.19
CA LYS A 236 8.88 7.74 24.81
C LYS A 236 9.86 6.57 24.71
N PRO A 237 9.91 5.85 23.57
CA PRO A 237 10.93 4.85 23.32
C PRO A 237 12.35 5.41 23.37
N VAL A 238 13.28 4.60 23.87
CA VAL A 238 14.73 4.79 23.73
C VAL A 238 15.15 4.18 22.39
N THR A 239 15.50 5.03 21.45
CA THR A 239 15.88 4.70 20.07
C THR A 239 16.74 5.83 19.50
N GLY A 240 17.32 5.67 18.32
CA GLY A 240 18.15 6.69 17.66
C GLY A 240 17.55 8.10 17.55
N PHE A 241 16.23 8.21 17.49
CA PHE A 241 15.51 9.48 17.46
C PHE A 241 14.14 9.34 18.13
N ASN A 242 13.74 10.27 19.02
CA ASN A 242 12.44 10.19 19.70
C ASN A 242 11.66 11.51 19.83
N GLU A 243 11.92 12.50 18.99
CA GLU A 243 11.17 13.77 18.98
C GLU A 243 9.91 13.71 18.09
N ASN A 244 8.96 14.64 18.25
CA ASN A 244 7.71 14.70 17.44
C ASN A 244 6.98 13.34 17.28
N TRP A 245 6.89 12.59 18.38
CA TRP A 245 6.57 11.17 18.39
C TRP A 245 5.07 10.85 18.35
N TRP A 246 4.69 9.80 17.63
CA TRP A 246 3.34 9.22 17.61
C TRP A 246 3.38 7.70 17.32
N VAL A 247 2.26 7.00 17.53
CA VAL A 247 2.18 5.53 17.42
C VAL A 247 2.68 4.95 16.09
N GLY A 248 2.52 5.66 14.98
CA GLY A 248 3.06 5.22 13.69
C GLY A 248 4.59 5.07 13.71
N LEU A 249 5.30 5.96 14.40
CA LEU A 249 6.75 5.82 14.60
C LEU A 249 7.09 4.68 15.55
N SER A 250 6.35 4.52 16.65
CA SER A 250 6.51 3.36 17.54
C SER A 250 6.39 2.04 16.77
N MET A 251 5.40 1.91 15.88
CA MET A 251 5.25 0.73 15.02
C MET A 251 6.49 0.47 14.16
N MET A 252 7.03 1.51 13.51
CA MET A 252 8.19 1.39 12.62
C MET A 252 9.48 1.06 13.37
N HIS A 253 9.76 1.78 14.45
CA HIS A 253 10.97 1.55 15.24
C HIS A 253 10.95 0.18 15.91
N HIS A 254 9.79 -0.28 16.40
CA HIS A 254 9.64 -1.62 16.93
C HIS A 254 9.93 -2.67 15.84
N LEU A 255 9.28 -2.54 14.67
CA LEU A 255 9.45 -3.50 13.56
C LEU A 255 10.91 -3.61 13.11
N PHE A 256 11.59 -2.49 12.87
CA PHE A 256 12.97 -2.52 12.37
C PHE A 256 14.02 -2.83 13.44
N THR A 257 13.68 -2.68 14.72
CA THR A 257 14.51 -3.17 15.82
C THR A 257 14.44 -4.69 15.91
N LEU A 258 13.23 -5.27 15.80
CA LEU A 258 13.07 -6.72 15.70
C LEU A 258 13.74 -7.27 14.43
N GLU A 259 13.70 -6.53 13.34
CA GLU A 259 14.38 -6.90 12.10
C GLU A 259 15.90 -6.91 12.23
N HIS A 260 16.48 -5.87 12.82
CA HIS A 260 17.91 -5.85 13.16
C HIS A 260 18.29 -7.08 14.00
N ASN A 261 17.50 -7.37 15.03
CA ASN A 261 17.78 -8.50 15.93
C ASN A 261 17.66 -9.86 15.23
N ALA A 262 16.73 -10.02 14.28
CA ALA A 262 16.61 -11.21 13.45
C ALA A 262 17.80 -11.37 12.49
N ILE A 263 18.28 -10.26 11.91
CA ILE A 263 19.50 -10.23 11.09
C ILE A 263 20.72 -10.62 11.93
N ALA A 264 20.86 -10.05 13.13
CA ALA A 264 21.96 -10.38 14.04
C ALA A 264 21.97 -11.87 14.43
N ASP A 265 20.80 -12.47 14.69
CA ASP A 265 20.67 -13.91 14.93
C ASP A 265 21.08 -14.74 13.71
N MET A 266 20.67 -14.34 12.50
CA MET A 266 21.10 -14.97 11.24
C MET A 266 22.61 -14.89 11.07
N LEU A 267 23.21 -13.72 11.29
CA LEU A 267 24.65 -13.51 11.16
C LEU A 267 25.43 -14.35 12.16
N LYS A 268 24.98 -14.42 13.41
CA LYS A 268 25.60 -15.23 14.47
C LYS A 268 25.55 -16.71 14.14
N ALA A 269 24.43 -17.20 13.58
CA ALA A 269 24.28 -18.59 13.16
C ALA A 269 25.24 -18.96 12.02
N ASN A 270 25.40 -18.07 11.04
CA ASN A 270 26.25 -18.31 9.86
C ASN A 270 27.73 -17.99 10.08
N ASN A 271 28.07 -17.19 11.10
CA ASN A 271 29.44 -16.74 11.39
C ASN A 271 29.80 -16.99 12.87
N PRO A 272 29.94 -18.25 13.30
CA PRO A 272 30.20 -18.57 14.70
C PRO A 272 31.54 -17.99 15.19
N GLY A 273 31.53 -17.38 16.38
CA GLY A 273 32.73 -16.83 17.03
C GLY A 273 33.05 -15.37 16.69
N LYS A 274 32.23 -14.70 15.88
CA LYS A 274 32.31 -13.24 15.69
C LYS A 274 31.90 -12.48 16.96
N SER A 275 32.46 -11.29 17.14
CA SER A 275 32.18 -10.42 18.29
C SER A 275 30.82 -9.74 18.17
N ASP A 276 30.31 -9.25 19.29
CA ASP A 276 29.13 -8.37 19.33
C ASP A 276 29.25 -7.19 18.35
N GLN A 277 30.36 -6.45 18.40
CA GLN A 277 30.58 -5.31 17.51
C GLN A 277 30.54 -5.69 16.03
N TRP A 278 31.15 -6.82 15.66
CA TRP A 278 31.13 -7.26 14.27
C TRP A 278 29.71 -7.62 13.82
N LEU A 279 28.94 -8.31 14.68
CA LEU A 279 27.55 -8.67 14.38
C LEU A 279 26.68 -7.41 14.24
N PHE A 280 26.82 -6.46 15.15
CA PHE A 280 26.12 -5.18 15.11
C PHE A 280 26.42 -4.39 13.83
N ASP A 281 27.71 -4.24 13.48
CA ASP A 281 28.14 -3.49 12.31
C ASP A 281 27.54 -4.07 11.02
N LYS A 282 27.51 -5.40 10.90
CA LYS A 282 26.91 -6.09 9.74
C LYS A 282 25.39 -6.01 9.76
N ALA A 283 24.76 -6.18 10.91
CA ALA A 283 23.30 -6.06 11.05
C ALA A 283 22.82 -4.64 10.71
N ARG A 284 23.54 -3.58 11.12
CA ARG A 284 23.25 -2.20 10.75
C ARG A 284 23.35 -1.98 9.24
N LEU A 285 24.41 -2.48 8.59
CA LEU A 285 24.57 -2.40 7.13
C LEU A 285 23.40 -3.05 6.38
N ILE A 286 23.05 -4.29 6.75
CA ILE A 286 21.98 -5.06 6.11
C ILE A 286 20.62 -4.39 6.34
N ASN A 287 20.32 -3.97 7.58
CA ASN A 287 19.02 -3.39 7.91
C ASN A 287 18.84 -2.00 7.27
N SER A 288 19.89 -1.16 7.23
CA SER A 288 19.85 0.12 6.50
C SER A 288 19.65 -0.08 5.00
N ALA A 289 20.31 -1.06 4.40
CA ALA A 289 20.12 -1.40 2.99
C ALA A 289 18.73 -1.97 2.68
N LEU A 290 18.18 -2.81 3.56
CA LEU A 290 16.82 -3.30 3.44
C LEU A 290 15.81 -2.14 3.49
N MET A 291 15.96 -1.18 4.42
CA MET A 291 15.12 0.02 4.47
C MET A 291 15.25 0.86 3.20
N ALA A 292 16.47 1.07 2.70
CA ALA A 292 16.72 1.78 1.45
C ALA A 292 16.05 1.10 0.24
N LYS A 293 16.14 -0.23 0.17
CA LYS A 293 15.46 -1.04 -0.86
C LYS A 293 13.95 -0.87 -0.77
N ILE A 294 13.35 -1.13 0.39
CA ILE A 294 11.90 -1.03 0.61
C ILE A 294 11.39 0.35 0.19
N HIS A 295 12.09 1.43 0.58
CA HIS A 295 11.68 2.77 0.17
C HIS A 295 11.78 2.98 -1.35
N THR A 296 12.85 2.46 -1.97
CA THR A 296 13.13 2.64 -3.39
C THR A 296 12.12 1.86 -4.24
N VAL A 297 11.90 0.57 -3.99
CA VAL A 297 11.13 -0.31 -4.88
C VAL A 297 9.71 -0.61 -4.39
N GLU A 298 9.35 -0.24 -3.16
CA GLU A 298 7.98 -0.39 -2.64
C GLU A 298 7.32 0.94 -2.31
N TRP A 299 7.87 1.75 -1.38
CA TRP A 299 7.22 3.00 -0.96
C TRP A 299 7.10 4.01 -2.10
N THR A 300 8.20 4.25 -2.85
CA THR A 300 8.19 5.23 -3.95
C THR A 300 7.22 4.83 -5.07
N PRO A 301 7.18 3.56 -5.55
CA PRO A 301 6.16 3.12 -6.50
C PRO A 301 4.73 3.12 -5.96
N ALA A 302 4.52 3.05 -4.64
CA ALA A 302 3.18 3.15 -4.06
C ALA A 302 2.64 4.59 -4.08
N ILE A 303 3.47 5.58 -3.71
CA ILE A 303 3.08 7.00 -3.75
C ILE A 303 3.10 7.55 -5.18
N LEU A 304 3.89 6.96 -6.08
CA LEU A 304 3.94 7.28 -7.49
C LEU A 304 3.51 6.06 -8.33
N ALA A 305 2.25 5.64 -8.16
CA ALA A 305 1.65 4.43 -8.74
C ALA A 305 1.46 4.50 -10.27
N ASN A 306 2.57 4.65 -10.97
CA ASN A 306 2.66 4.81 -12.41
C ASN A 306 3.58 3.72 -13.01
N PRO A 307 3.16 3.01 -14.07
CA PRO A 307 3.97 1.92 -14.65
C PRO A 307 5.37 2.32 -15.12
N VAL A 308 5.58 3.58 -15.52
CA VAL A 308 6.91 4.07 -15.90
C VAL A 308 7.78 4.23 -14.67
N LEU A 309 7.24 4.79 -13.58
CA LEU A 309 7.99 5.03 -12.37
C LEU A 309 8.26 3.77 -11.57
N GLU A 310 7.30 2.84 -11.52
CA GLU A 310 7.56 1.51 -11.00
C GLU A 310 8.79 0.91 -11.70
N ARG A 311 8.81 0.90 -13.03
CA ARG A 311 9.97 0.39 -13.78
C ARG A 311 11.25 1.23 -13.58
N ALA A 312 11.14 2.55 -13.44
CA ALA A 312 12.29 3.43 -13.20
C ALA A 312 12.91 3.17 -11.83
N MET A 313 12.10 2.99 -10.79
CA MET A 313 12.57 2.73 -9.44
C MET A 313 13.19 1.33 -9.32
N TYR A 314 12.62 0.32 -9.98
CA TYR A 314 13.25 -0.99 -10.10
C TYR A 314 14.58 -0.88 -10.84
N ALA A 315 14.65 -0.06 -11.89
CA ALA A 315 15.90 0.18 -12.61
C ALA A 315 16.95 0.92 -11.77
N ASN A 316 16.56 1.79 -10.85
CA ASN A 316 17.52 2.40 -9.92
C ASN A 316 18.17 1.35 -9.00
N TRP A 317 17.45 0.30 -8.60
CA TRP A 317 18.00 -0.74 -7.72
C TRP A 317 18.71 -1.87 -8.50
N TRP A 318 18.06 -2.44 -9.52
CA TRP A 318 18.54 -3.62 -10.26
C TRP A 318 18.94 -3.35 -11.72
N GLY A 319 18.83 -2.12 -12.20
CA GLY A 319 18.98 -1.83 -13.63
C GLY A 319 17.77 -2.27 -14.45
N LEU A 320 17.80 -2.04 -15.77
CA LEU A 320 16.67 -2.29 -16.68
C LEU A 320 16.21 -3.76 -16.75
N GLY A 321 17.02 -4.69 -16.27
CA GLY A 321 16.65 -6.09 -16.06
C GLY A 321 15.56 -6.27 -15.00
N GLY A 322 15.59 -5.46 -13.94
CA GLY A 322 14.60 -5.44 -12.87
C GLY A 322 14.75 -6.55 -11.83
N ASP A 323 15.86 -7.28 -11.85
CA ASP A 323 16.16 -8.37 -10.91
C ASP A 323 17.67 -8.48 -10.64
N ARG A 324 18.02 -9.12 -9.51
CA ARG A 324 19.39 -9.33 -9.05
C ARG A 324 20.26 -10.09 -10.06
N ASP A 325 19.78 -11.22 -10.59
CA ASP A 325 20.58 -12.08 -11.47
C ASP A 325 21.01 -11.32 -12.74
N THR A 326 20.09 -10.54 -13.30
CA THR A 326 20.35 -9.71 -14.47
C THR A 326 21.31 -8.57 -14.14
N ARG A 327 21.13 -7.91 -12.98
CA ARG A 327 22.02 -6.87 -12.46
C ARG A 327 23.46 -7.38 -12.36
N ASP A 328 23.65 -8.46 -11.60
CA ASP A 328 24.95 -9.02 -11.25
C ASP A 328 25.68 -9.49 -12.52
N LYS A 329 24.96 -10.12 -13.46
CA LYS A 329 25.51 -10.50 -14.76
C LYS A 329 25.99 -9.29 -15.58
N PHE A 330 25.23 -8.20 -15.62
CA PHE A 330 25.67 -7.01 -16.34
C PHE A 330 26.90 -6.36 -15.68
N GLN A 331 26.96 -6.36 -14.35
CA GLN A 331 28.13 -5.87 -13.61
C GLN A 331 29.37 -6.74 -13.89
N GLU A 332 29.24 -8.06 -13.88
CA GLU A 332 30.32 -8.98 -14.26
C GLU A 332 30.80 -8.76 -15.71
N ASP A 333 29.88 -8.60 -16.67
CA ASP A 333 30.21 -8.35 -18.08
C ASP A 333 30.97 -7.01 -18.24
N LEU A 334 30.58 -5.97 -17.50
CA LEU A 334 31.28 -4.68 -17.47
C LEU A 334 32.67 -4.80 -16.84
N ASP A 335 32.81 -5.58 -15.77
CA ASP A 335 34.10 -5.86 -15.13
C ASP A 335 35.04 -6.62 -16.06
N MET A 336 34.53 -7.63 -16.76
CA MET A 336 35.28 -8.35 -17.78
C MET A 336 35.71 -7.42 -18.92
N LEU A 337 34.83 -6.52 -19.38
CA LEU A 337 35.17 -5.57 -20.45
C LEU A 337 36.28 -4.61 -19.99
N ASN A 338 36.15 -4.01 -18.81
CA ASN A 338 37.13 -3.08 -18.25
C ASN A 338 38.50 -3.74 -17.98
N ASN A 339 38.51 -4.94 -17.41
CA ASN A 339 39.76 -5.66 -17.13
C ASN A 339 40.46 -6.15 -18.42
N ASN A 340 39.73 -6.31 -19.52
CA ASN A 340 40.26 -6.75 -20.81
C ASN A 340 40.42 -5.61 -21.84
N LEU A 341 40.01 -4.38 -21.52
CA LEU A 341 40.10 -3.20 -22.40
C LEU A 341 41.56 -2.91 -22.82
N GLY A 342 42.55 -3.23 -21.97
CA GLY A 342 43.97 -3.16 -22.34
C GLY A 342 44.40 -4.17 -23.42
N GLN A 343 43.75 -5.34 -23.53
CA GLN A 343 44.00 -6.32 -24.60
C GLN A 343 43.17 -6.02 -25.85
N LEU A 344 41.91 -5.59 -25.68
CA LEU A 344 40.98 -5.26 -26.76
C LEU A 344 41.32 -3.93 -27.45
N GLY A 345 41.84 -2.94 -26.73
CA GLY A 345 42.32 -1.67 -27.30
C GLY A 345 43.41 -1.89 -28.36
N SER A 346 44.33 -2.83 -28.12
CA SER A 346 45.36 -3.22 -29.10
C SER A 346 44.78 -3.86 -30.37
N LEU A 347 43.61 -4.50 -30.28
CA LEU A 347 42.91 -5.10 -31.40
C LEU A 347 42.11 -4.06 -32.18
N PHE A 348 41.45 -3.11 -31.50
CA PHE A 348 40.68 -2.02 -32.12
C PHE A 348 41.59 -1.00 -32.83
N ASP A 349 42.77 -0.70 -32.27
CA ASP A 349 43.82 0.09 -32.92
C ASP A 349 44.35 -0.58 -34.20
N LEU A 350 44.41 -1.93 -34.23
CA LEU A 350 44.86 -2.71 -35.39
C LEU A 350 43.87 -2.65 -36.58
N VAL A 351 42.58 -2.41 -36.31
CA VAL A 351 41.51 -2.30 -37.33
C VAL A 351 41.02 -0.86 -37.54
N GLY A 352 41.62 0.13 -36.86
CA GLY A 352 41.35 1.56 -37.08
C GLY A 352 39.97 2.02 -36.62
N ILE A 353 39.41 1.39 -35.58
CA ILE A 353 38.16 1.82 -34.95
C ILE A 353 38.51 2.64 -33.70
N ASP A 354 38.37 3.97 -33.80
CA ASP A 354 38.39 4.87 -32.65
C ASP A 354 37.07 4.69 -31.89
N THR A 355 37.13 4.05 -30.72
CA THR A 355 35.94 3.70 -29.95
C THR A 355 35.48 4.83 -29.03
N GLY A 356 36.29 5.87 -28.79
CA GLY A 356 35.98 6.92 -27.81
C GLY A 356 35.76 6.41 -26.37
N LEU A 357 36.08 5.14 -26.09
CA LEU A 357 35.83 4.46 -24.80
C LEU A 357 36.89 4.78 -23.73
N GLY A 358 37.87 5.63 -24.03
CA GLY A 358 38.98 5.93 -23.14
C GLY A 358 38.72 7.05 -22.12
N ASP A 359 37.84 8.01 -22.41
CA ASP A 359 37.82 9.31 -21.69
C ASP A 359 36.44 10.01 -21.58
N SER A 360 35.29 9.30 -21.49
CA SER A 360 33.96 9.94 -21.32
C SER A 360 32.95 9.08 -20.50
N PRO A 361 32.00 9.68 -19.77
CA PRO A 361 31.41 9.14 -18.54
C PRO A 361 30.48 7.97 -18.83
N THR A 362 30.93 6.77 -18.46
CA THR A 362 30.17 5.52 -18.59
C THR A 362 29.04 5.40 -17.57
N SER A 363 28.92 6.32 -16.60
CA SER A 363 28.05 6.18 -15.43
C SER A 363 26.56 6.11 -15.76
N SER A 364 26.01 6.97 -16.63
CA SER A 364 24.55 7.03 -16.84
C SER A 364 23.98 5.82 -17.58
N ILE A 365 24.74 5.27 -18.55
CA ILE A 365 24.38 4.04 -19.27
C ILE A 365 24.61 2.80 -18.38
N GLU A 366 25.71 2.78 -17.62
CA GLU A 366 25.98 1.75 -16.62
C GLU A 366 24.87 1.69 -15.56
N HIS A 367 24.51 2.82 -14.96
CA HIS A 367 23.41 2.93 -14.00
C HIS A 367 22.07 2.46 -14.57
N ALA A 368 21.81 2.74 -15.85
CA ALA A 368 20.58 2.29 -16.50
C ALA A 368 20.58 0.76 -16.68
N LEU A 369 21.69 0.16 -17.11
CA LEU A 369 21.74 -1.28 -17.40
C LEU A 369 21.91 -2.14 -16.15
N ALA A 370 22.72 -1.68 -15.20
CA ALA A 370 23.20 -2.44 -14.05
C ALA A 370 22.72 -1.86 -12.70
N GLY A 371 21.89 -0.82 -12.70
CA GLY A 371 21.39 -0.17 -11.49
C GLY A 371 22.39 0.79 -10.85
N LEU A 372 21.91 1.60 -9.92
CA LEU A 372 22.74 2.46 -9.07
C LEU A 372 23.43 1.61 -7.98
N VAL A 373 22.69 0.63 -7.44
CA VAL A 373 23.18 -0.26 -6.38
C VAL A 373 24.12 -1.31 -6.95
N GLY A 374 25.27 -1.50 -6.29
CA GLY A 374 26.37 -2.35 -6.77
C GLY A 374 27.21 -1.71 -7.88
N SER A 375 27.00 -0.43 -8.19
CA SER A 375 27.87 0.29 -9.12
C SER A 375 29.33 0.32 -8.62
N ARG A 376 30.28 0.33 -9.54
CA ARG A 376 31.70 0.10 -9.23
C ARG A 376 32.33 1.17 -8.35
N THR A 377 31.87 2.40 -8.45
CA THR A 377 32.41 3.56 -7.74
C THR A 377 31.27 4.50 -7.36
N PRO A 378 31.28 5.06 -6.13
CA PRO A 378 30.40 6.17 -5.82
C PRO A 378 30.65 7.32 -6.79
N ASN A 379 29.59 8.00 -7.21
CA ASN A 379 29.68 9.15 -8.09
C ASN A 379 28.85 10.31 -7.53
N ASN A 380 29.52 11.34 -7.04
CA ASN A 380 28.89 12.55 -6.54
C ASN A 380 28.81 13.69 -7.58
N TYR A 381 29.23 13.43 -8.83
CA TYR A 381 29.29 14.40 -9.93
C TYR A 381 30.16 15.63 -9.60
N GLY A 382 31.20 15.45 -8.79
CA GLY A 382 32.12 16.52 -8.40
C GLY A 382 31.57 17.48 -7.33
N VAL A 383 30.38 17.20 -6.78
CA VAL A 383 29.77 17.96 -5.69
C VAL A 383 29.56 17.01 -4.51
N PRO A 384 30.30 17.19 -3.39
CA PRO A 384 30.17 16.36 -2.20
C PRO A 384 28.72 16.16 -1.76
N TYR A 385 28.41 14.95 -1.31
CA TYR A 385 27.07 14.57 -0.98
C TYR A 385 26.60 15.18 0.36
N THR A 386 25.55 15.98 0.24
CA THR A 386 24.70 16.46 1.33
C THR A 386 23.26 16.44 0.83
N LEU A 387 22.30 16.26 1.73
CA LEU A 387 20.91 16.60 1.45
C LEU A 387 20.77 18.13 1.35
N THR A 388 19.67 18.60 0.77
CA THR A 388 19.48 20.01 0.44
C THR A 388 18.28 20.62 1.14
N GLU A 389 18.26 21.96 1.26
CA GLU A 389 17.11 22.68 1.80
C GLU A 389 15.83 22.48 0.95
N GLU A 390 16.00 22.35 -0.37
CA GLU A 390 14.90 22.05 -1.28
C GLU A 390 14.37 20.63 -1.07
N PHE A 391 15.25 19.66 -0.76
CA PHE A 391 14.84 18.31 -0.38
C PHE A 391 13.98 18.32 0.88
N VAL A 392 14.35 19.13 1.89
CA VAL A 392 13.56 19.30 3.11
C VAL A 392 12.17 19.88 2.80
N SER A 393 12.09 20.90 1.94
CA SER A 393 10.82 21.53 1.54
C SER A 393 9.86 20.55 0.85
N VAL A 394 10.34 19.73 -0.10
CA VAL A 394 9.47 18.80 -0.84
C VAL A 394 8.99 17.60 -0.01
N TYR A 395 9.62 17.32 1.14
CA TYR A 395 9.23 16.27 2.08
C TYR A 395 8.32 16.76 3.22
N ARG A 396 7.83 18.00 3.17
CA ARG A 396 6.79 18.53 4.08
C ARG A 396 5.40 17.92 3.77
N MET A 397 5.28 16.62 4.02
CA MET A 397 4.13 15.77 3.65
C MET A 397 3.08 15.61 4.76
N HIS A 398 2.97 16.58 5.67
CA HIS A 398 2.03 16.57 6.79
C HIS A 398 0.55 16.30 6.43
N PRO A 399 0.03 16.67 5.24
CA PRO A 399 -1.33 16.29 4.84
C PRO A 399 -1.59 14.78 4.79
N LEU A 400 -0.56 13.93 4.76
CA LEU A 400 -0.69 12.47 4.83
C LEU A 400 -1.27 11.99 6.18
N LEU A 401 -1.11 12.74 7.26
CA LEU A 401 -1.65 12.38 8.58
C LEU A 401 -3.17 12.47 8.58
N ARG A 402 -3.85 11.53 9.23
CA ARG A 402 -5.29 11.58 9.48
C ARG A 402 -5.58 12.41 10.74
N ASP A 403 -6.84 12.71 11.01
CA ASP A 403 -7.25 13.34 12.28
C ASP A 403 -7.38 12.30 13.39
N GLU A 404 -7.67 11.05 13.02
CA GLU A 404 -7.87 9.91 13.91
C GLU A 404 -7.34 8.61 13.29
N ILE A 405 -7.01 7.66 14.16
CA ILE A 405 -6.78 6.25 13.85
C ILE A 405 -8.09 5.51 14.01
N LYS A 406 -8.55 4.86 12.94
CA LYS A 406 -9.64 3.88 13.01
C LYS A 406 -9.01 2.52 13.26
N VAL A 407 -9.39 1.87 14.35
CA VAL A 407 -8.91 0.54 14.73
C VAL A 407 -9.92 -0.50 14.31
N TYR A 408 -9.42 -1.59 13.73
CA TYR A 408 -10.20 -2.70 13.23
C TYR A 408 -9.71 -4.02 13.82
N ASP A 409 -10.63 -4.96 14.03
CA ASP A 409 -10.26 -6.35 14.21
C ASP A 409 -9.70 -6.93 12.91
N ILE A 410 -8.72 -7.83 13.03
CA ILE A 410 -8.08 -8.46 11.87
C ILE A 410 -9.14 -9.20 11.05
N GLY A 411 -9.26 -8.79 9.79
CA GLY A 411 -10.26 -9.31 8.86
C GLY A 411 -11.60 -8.55 8.84
N SER A 412 -11.83 -7.63 9.77
CA SER A 412 -13.00 -6.75 9.79
C SER A 412 -12.73 -5.45 9.02
N ASN A 413 -13.79 -4.80 8.56
CA ASN A 413 -13.77 -3.41 8.08
C ASN A 413 -14.74 -2.52 8.89
N ILE A 414 -15.26 -3.04 10.00
CA ILE A 414 -16.08 -2.30 10.95
C ILE A 414 -15.14 -1.70 11.98
N VAL A 415 -15.25 -0.39 12.18
CA VAL A 415 -14.44 0.34 13.15
C VAL A 415 -14.81 -0.13 14.56
N ASP A 416 -13.84 -0.65 15.30
CA ASP A 416 -14.00 -1.02 16.72
C ASP A 416 -13.88 0.22 17.61
N GLN A 417 -12.89 1.07 17.33
CA GLN A 417 -12.68 2.33 18.04
C GLN A 417 -11.96 3.36 17.15
N GLU A 418 -12.22 4.64 17.43
CA GLU A 418 -11.56 5.79 16.80
C GLU A 418 -10.73 6.53 17.84
N ILE A 419 -9.47 6.78 17.53
CA ILE A 419 -8.51 7.41 18.45
C ILE A 419 -7.96 8.68 17.79
N PRO A 420 -8.22 9.87 18.34
CA PRO A 420 -7.61 11.10 17.84
C PRO A 420 -6.09 10.97 17.80
N ILE A 421 -5.43 11.43 16.73
CA ILE A 421 -3.95 11.29 16.60
C ILE A 421 -3.22 11.96 17.77
N GLN A 422 -3.79 13.01 18.35
CA GLN A 422 -3.27 13.71 19.53
C GLN A 422 -3.09 12.78 20.74
N ASP A 423 -3.98 11.78 20.87
CA ASP A 423 -4.00 10.80 21.97
C ASP A 423 -3.11 9.58 21.65
N THR A 424 -2.24 9.69 20.65
CA THR A 424 -1.29 8.64 20.23
C THR A 424 0.15 9.10 20.31
N ARG A 425 0.39 10.25 20.97
CA ARG A 425 1.67 10.95 20.98
C ARG A 425 2.50 10.58 22.20
N ASN A 426 3.82 10.66 22.06
CA ASN A 426 4.77 10.41 23.15
C ASN A 426 4.49 9.07 23.86
N GLY A 427 4.45 9.03 25.19
CA GLY A 427 4.18 7.82 25.97
C GLY A 427 2.84 7.11 25.65
N ASP A 428 1.81 7.86 25.24
CA ASP A 428 0.50 7.30 24.87
C ASP A 428 0.62 6.35 23.65
N ALA A 429 1.67 6.53 22.83
CA ALA A 429 1.98 5.62 21.72
C ALA A 429 2.25 4.19 22.20
N GLU A 430 3.06 4.04 23.25
CA GLU A 430 3.46 2.73 23.78
C GLU A 430 2.33 2.06 24.56
N ASP A 431 1.55 2.86 25.29
CA ASP A 431 0.32 2.38 25.94
C ASP A 431 -0.65 1.84 24.87
N LEU A 432 -0.83 2.55 23.76
CA LEU A 432 -1.68 2.13 22.66
C LEU A 432 -1.18 0.84 21.97
N LEU A 433 0.13 0.72 21.72
CA LEU A 433 0.72 -0.53 21.22
C LEU A 433 0.41 -1.71 22.15
N GLY A 434 0.41 -1.46 23.45
CA GLY A 434 0.10 -2.46 24.47
C GLY A 434 -1.36 -2.84 24.55
N ASP A 435 -2.25 -1.86 24.53
CA ASP A 435 -3.69 -2.02 24.76
C ASP A 435 -4.44 -2.54 23.54
N VAL A 436 -4.14 -2.01 22.34
CA VAL A 436 -4.76 -2.45 21.09
C VAL A 436 -4.06 -3.68 20.52
N GLY A 437 -2.74 -3.75 20.69
CA GLY A 437 -1.90 -4.78 20.09
C GLY A 437 -1.41 -4.40 18.69
N GLN A 438 -0.14 -4.69 18.42
CA GLN A 438 0.54 -4.31 17.17
C GLN A 438 -0.11 -4.92 15.93
N ASP A 439 -0.50 -6.20 15.95
CA ASP A 439 -1.11 -6.85 14.78
C ASP A 439 -2.38 -6.12 14.32
N ARG A 440 -3.24 -5.70 15.26
CA ARG A 440 -4.46 -4.93 14.95
C ARG A 440 -4.13 -3.55 14.39
N LEU A 441 -3.12 -2.86 14.92
CA LEU A 441 -2.69 -1.56 14.41
C LEU A 441 -2.09 -1.66 12.99
N TRP A 442 -1.21 -2.64 12.74
CA TRP A 442 -0.67 -2.91 11.41
C TRP A 442 -1.77 -3.23 10.40
N TYR A 443 -2.72 -4.08 10.78
CA TYR A 443 -3.90 -4.35 9.96
C TYR A 443 -4.69 -3.07 9.66
N SER A 444 -5.01 -2.29 10.70
CA SER A 444 -5.80 -1.07 10.60
C SER A 444 -5.14 -0.03 9.70
N PHE A 445 -3.84 0.17 9.82
CA PHE A 445 -3.07 1.07 8.97
C PHE A 445 -3.00 0.55 7.54
N GLY A 446 -2.90 -0.77 7.35
CA GLY A 446 -2.83 -1.42 6.04
C GLY A 446 -4.10 -1.27 5.19
N ILE A 447 -5.27 -1.18 5.82
CA ILE A 447 -6.58 -1.02 5.12
C ILE A 447 -7.09 0.43 5.08
N THR A 448 -6.44 1.35 5.77
CA THR A 448 -6.87 2.75 5.89
C THR A 448 -6.04 3.66 4.98
N HIS A 449 -6.67 4.57 4.24
CA HIS A 449 -5.94 5.53 3.40
C HIS A 449 -5.36 6.71 4.19
N PRO A 450 -4.18 7.25 3.84
CA PRO A 450 -3.71 8.52 4.38
C PRO A 450 -4.41 9.70 3.69
N GLY A 451 -4.16 10.93 4.14
CA GLY A 451 -4.63 12.12 3.41
C GLY A 451 -3.85 12.35 2.12
N ALA A 452 -4.49 12.92 1.10
CA ALA A 452 -3.84 13.35 -0.14
C ALA A 452 -3.00 14.62 0.06
N LEU A 453 -1.85 14.71 -0.64
CA LEU A 453 -1.00 15.90 -0.67
C LEU A 453 -1.61 16.96 -1.59
N THR A 454 -2.63 17.65 -1.08
CA THR A 454 -3.32 18.74 -1.77
C THR A 454 -3.60 19.89 -0.82
N LEU A 455 -3.87 21.08 -1.36
CA LEU A 455 -4.47 22.16 -0.59
C LEU A 455 -5.83 21.73 0.00
N ASN A 456 -6.25 22.44 1.06
CA ASN A 456 -7.43 22.14 1.85
C ASN A 456 -7.45 20.69 2.38
N ASN A 457 -6.33 20.21 2.92
CA ASN A 457 -6.23 18.86 3.48
C ASN A 457 -5.17 18.69 4.60
N TYR A 458 -4.60 19.78 5.09
CA TYR A 458 -3.66 19.76 6.23
C TYR A 458 -4.42 19.57 7.54
N PRO A 459 -4.07 18.60 8.41
CA PRO A 459 -4.83 18.30 9.63
C PRO A 459 -4.99 19.51 10.54
N ASP A 460 -6.22 19.76 10.98
CA ASP A 460 -6.55 20.95 11.76
C ASP A 460 -5.92 20.91 13.16
N PHE A 461 -5.66 19.72 13.70
CA PHE A 461 -4.96 19.59 14.98
C PHE A 461 -3.48 20.01 14.90
N LEU A 462 -2.81 19.82 13.75
CA LEU A 462 -1.42 20.29 13.56
C LEU A 462 -1.34 21.80 13.38
N ARG A 463 -2.42 22.41 12.91
CA ARG A 463 -2.55 23.87 12.77
C ARG A 463 -2.87 24.57 14.09
N ASN A 464 -3.33 23.82 15.10
CA ASN A 464 -3.75 24.35 16.40
C ASN A 464 -3.18 23.48 17.52
N LEU A 465 -1.91 23.09 17.39
CA LEU A 465 -1.28 22.12 18.26
C LEU A 465 -0.77 22.81 19.53
N SER A 466 -1.29 22.43 20.69
CA SER A 466 -0.75 22.92 21.95
C SER A 466 0.46 22.09 22.36
N MET A 467 1.59 22.74 22.57
CA MET A 467 2.84 22.10 23.00
C MET A 467 3.23 22.58 24.41
N PRO A 468 3.47 21.65 25.36
CA PRO A 468 3.98 22.02 26.68
C PRO A 468 5.24 22.88 26.57
N LEU A 469 5.32 23.94 27.37
CA LEU A 469 6.44 24.90 27.44
C LEU A 469 6.69 25.77 26.20
N ILE A 470 6.17 25.39 25.02
CA ILE A 470 6.28 26.17 23.77
C ILE A 470 5.03 27.05 23.57
N GLY A 471 3.84 26.53 23.86
CA GLY A 471 2.55 27.18 23.60
C GLY A 471 1.86 26.60 22.35
N ASP A 472 0.90 27.34 21.82
CA ASP A 472 0.13 26.92 20.64
C ASP A 472 0.94 27.17 19.37
N ILE A 473 1.06 26.14 18.54
CA ILE A 473 1.79 26.16 17.27
C ILE A 473 0.89 25.79 16.09
N ASP A 474 1.28 26.24 14.92
CA ASP A 474 0.64 25.97 13.64
C ASP A 474 1.70 25.45 12.69
N MET A 475 1.72 24.14 12.49
CA MET A 475 2.72 23.50 11.65
C MET A 475 2.62 23.93 10.18
N ALA A 476 1.43 24.22 9.66
CA ALA A 476 1.29 24.69 8.28
C ALA A 476 1.86 26.11 8.11
N ALA A 477 1.63 27.00 9.07
CA ALA A 477 2.24 28.33 9.08
C ALA A 477 3.76 28.25 9.28
N ILE A 478 4.24 27.37 10.17
CA ILE A 478 5.67 27.14 10.40
C ILE A 478 6.34 26.61 9.14
N ASP A 479 5.77 25.60 8.47
CA ASP A 479 6.30 25.03 7.24
C ASP A 479 6.52 26.09 6.15
N VAL A 480 5.50 26.91 5.90
CA VAL A 480 5.57 28.05 4.97
C VAL A 480 6.67 29.03 5.39
N LEU A 481 6.73 29.37 6.68
CA LEU A 481 7.70 30.31 7.20
C LEU A 481 9.15 29.78 7.12
N ARG A 482 9.37 28.48 7.30
CA ARG A 482 10.69 27.86 7.23
C ARG A 482 11.28 27.90 5.84
N ASP A 483 10.46 27.66 4.80
CA ASP A 483 10.93 27.77 3.42
C ASP A 483 11.36 29.22 3.12
N ARG A 484 10.59 30.22 3.56
CA ARG A 484 10.94 31.65 3.43
C ARG A 484 12.17 32.05 4.23
N GLU A 485 12.30 31.56 5.47
CA GLU A 485 13.41 31.86 6.38
C GLU A 485 14.72 31.32 5.83
N ARG A 486 14.70 30.08 5.31
CA ARG A 486 15.88 29.35 4.83
C ARG A 486 16.22 29.69 3.38
N GLY A 487 15.51 30.63 2.77
CA GLY A 487 15.80 31.13 1.43
C GLY A 487 15.48 30.15 0.30
N VAL A 488 14.60 29.16 0.52
CA VAL A 488 14.06 28.33 -0.57
C VAL A 488 13.25 29.26 -1.49
N PRO A 489 13.54 29.29 -2.81
CA PRO A 489 12.81 30.18 -3.72
C PRO A 489 11.31 29.93 -3.67
N ARG A 490 10.50 30.96 -3.89
CA ARG A 490 9.04 30.85 -4.07
C ARG A 490 8.70 29.96 -5.27
N TYR A 491 7.47 29.46 -5.33
CA TYR A 491 7.08 28.37 -6.23
C TYR A 491 7.47 28.60 -7.71
N ASN A 492 7.15 29.77 -8.26
CA ASN A 492 7.36 30.01 -9.69
C ASN A 492 8.85 30.16 -10.04
N GLU A 493 9.64 30.76 -9.13
CA GLU A 493 11.09 30.83 -9.28
C GLU A 493 11.73 29.46 -9.10
N PHE A 494 11.27 28.69 -8.11
CA PHE A 494 11.76 27.34 -7.89
C PHE A 494 11.58 26.46 -9.13
N ARG A 495 10.42 26.55 -9.81
CA ARG A 495 10.18 25.87 -11.09
C ARG A 495 11.20 26.25 -12.16
N ARG A 496 11.56 27.53 -12.28
CA ARG A 496 12.58 27.99 -13.25
C ARG A 496 13.95 27.38 -12.94
N GLN A 497 14.32 27.36 -11.67
CA GLN A 497 15.63 26.87 -11.22
C GLN A 497 15.81 25.38 -11.52
N ILE A 498 14.74 24.58 -11.48
CA ILE A 498 14.78 23.14 -11.78
C ILE A 498 14.35 22.81 -13.23
N GLY A 499 14.41 23.78 -14.14
CA GLY A 499 14.17 23.56 -15.57
C GLY A 499 12.69 23.38 -15.98
N LEU A 500 11.74 23.55 -15.05
CA LEU A 500 10.32 23.49 -15.35
C LEU A 500 9.79 24.80 -15.93
N LYS A 501 8.71 24.69 -16.72
CA LYS A 501 8.01 25.89 -17.20
C LYS A 501 7.31 26.58 -16.03
N PRO A 502 7.52 27.89 -15.82
CA PRO A 502 6.75 28.63 -14.83
C PRO A 502 5.27 28.67 -15.21
N ILE A 503 4.40 28.78 -14.21
CA ILE A 503 2.99 29.09 -14.44
C ILE A 503 2.86 30.55 -14.88
N THR A 504 1.74 30.88 -15.55
CA THR A 504 1.48 32.25 -16.05
C THR A 504 0.24 32.88 -15.43
N ARG A 505 -0.56 32.09 -14.70
CA ARG A 505 -1.80 32.48 -14.04
C ARG A 505 -2.21 31.42 -13.02
N PHE A 506 -3.04 31.78 -12.04
CA PHE A 506 -3.50 30.85 -11.00
C PHE A 506 -4.35 29.70 -11.54
N GLU A 507 -5.08 29.90 -12.64
CA GLU A 507 -5.86 28.85 -13.33
C GLU A 507 -5.01 27.70 -13.87
N ASP A 508 -3.69 27.89 -13.95
CA ASP A 508 -2.80 26.80 -14.32
C ASP A 508 -2.69 25.79 -13.17
N LEU A 509 -2.90 26.19 -11.90
CA LEU A 509 -2.78 25.33 -10.70
C LEU A 509 -4.05 24.52 -10.40
N THR A 510 -5.20 25.18 -10.38
CA THR A 510 -6.47 24.57 -9.95
C THR A 510 -7.66 25.02 -10.79
N SER A 511 -8.61 24.11 -10.98
CA SER A 511 -9.90 24.34 -11.61
C SER A 511 -11.03 24.63 -10.62
N ASP A 512 -10.78 24.48 -9.31
CA ASP A 512 -11.73 24.80 -8.24
C ASP A 512 -11.93 26.33 -8.14
N PRO A 513 -13.15 26.84 -8.37
CA PRO A 513 -13.42 28.27 -8.39
C PRO A 513 -13.26 28.95 -7.02
N GLU A 514 -13.51 28.25 -5.91
CA GLU A 514 -13.39 28.80 -4.55
C GLU A 514 -11.91 28.92 -4.18
N LEU A 515 -11.17 27.81 -4.30
CA LEU A 515 -9.72 27.79 -4.06
C LEU A 515 -8.97 28.79 -4.97
N LEU A 516 -9.38 28.92 -6.23
CA LEU A 516 -8.81 29.90 -7.15
C LEU A 516 -9.04 31.34 -6.69
N ALA A 517 -10.23 31.65 -6.15
CA ALA A 517 -10.54 32.98 -5.63
C ALA A 517 -9.70 33.28 -4.38
N ASP A 518 -9.56 32.30 -3.49
CA ASP A 518 -8.76 32.42 -2.26
C ASP A 518 -7.28 32.61 -2.56
N LEU A 519 -6.70 31.81 -3.46
CA LEU A 519 -5.31 31.98 -3.90
C LEU A 519 -5.06 33.36 -4.50
N LYS A 520 -5.95 33.85 -5.37
CA LYS A 520 -5.83 35.19 -5.97
C LYS A 520 -5.95 36.29 -4.93
N SER A 521 -6.83 36.13 -3.94
CA SER A 521 -6.98 37.10 -2.85
C SER A 521 -5.74 37.13 -1.97
N LEU A 522 -5.30 35.97 -1.49
CA LEU A 522 -4.18 35.79 -0.57
C LEU A 522 -2.86 36.32 -1.14
N TYR A 523 -2.60 36.06 -2.41
CA TYR A 523 -1.36 36.46 -3.09
C TYR A 523 -1.51 37.75 -3.92
N ASN A 524 -2.60 38.53 -3.73
CA ASN A 524 -2.87 39.76 -4.48
C ASN A 524 -2.80 39.59 -6.02
N ASN A 525 -3.20 38.42 -6.50
CA ASN A 525 -3.12 38.00 -7.91
C ASN A 525 -1.69 38.09 -8.50
N ASP A 526 -0.66 37.97 -7.66
CA ASP A 526 0.75 37.86 -8.05
C ASP A 526 1.24 36.41 -7.91
N ILE A 527 1.49 35.77 -9.05
CA ILE A 527 1.94 34.37 -9.11
C ILE A 527 3.37 34.17 -8.59
N GLU A 528 4.20 35.23 -8.55
CA GLU A 528 5.57 35.13 -8.07
C GLU A 528 5.65 35.07 -6.54
N MET A 529 4.56 35.46 -5.85
CA MET A 529 4.48 35.44 -4.39
C MET A 529 4.04 34.08 -3.82
N ILE A 530 3.62 33.13 -4.67
CA ILE A 530 3.12 31.83 -4.24
C ILE A 530 4.22 31.08 -3.47
N ASP A 531 3.92 30.70 -2.23
CA ASP A 531 4.83 29.89 -1.41
C ASP A 531 5.11 28.53 -2.08
N THR A 532 6.33 28.04 -1.94
CA THR A 532 6.75 26.76 -2.55
C THR A 532 5.89 25.59 -2.10
N LEU A 533 5.66 25.43 -0.79
CA LEU A 533 4.76 24.40 -0.28
C LEU A 533 3.33 24.56 -0.83
N VAL A 534 2.81 25.80 -0.90
CA VAL A 534 1.46 26.05 -1.43
C VAL A 534 1.38 25.64 -2.89
N GLY A 535 2.34 26.06 -3.71
CA GLY A 535 2.35 25.73 -5.13
C GLY A 535 2.43 24.22 -5.37
N GLN A 536 3.29 23.50 -4.64
CA GLN A 536 3.42 22.04 -4.72
C GLN A 536 2.11 21.32 -4.38
N LEU A 537 1.44 21.73 -3.30
CA LEU A 537 0.14 21.18 -2.91
C LEU A 537 -1.00 21.60 -3.86
N ALA A 538 -0.86 22.73 -4.54
CA ALA A 538 -1.85 23.26 -5.48
C ALA A 538 -1.79 22.62 -6.87
N GLU A 539 -0.73 21.90 -7.23
CA GLU A 539 -0.61 21.27 -8.56
C GLU A 539 -1.68 20.20 -8.75
N GLU A 540 -2.86 20.56 -9.27
CA GLU A 540 -3.97 19.62 -9.48
C GLU A 540 -3.71 18.69 -10.67
N THR A 541 -3.06 19.20 -11.71
CA THR A 541 -2.74 18.42 -12.91
C THR A 541 -1.48 17.57 -12.65
N ARG A 542 -1.69 16.28 -12.39
CA ARG A 542 -0.62 15.31 -12.17
C ARG A 542 -0.76 14.12 -13.12
N PRO A 543 0.33 13.39 -13.42
CA PRO A 543 0.22 12.09 -14.09
C PRO A 543 -0.63 11.13 -13.24
N GLU A 544 -1.34 10.22 -13.90
CA GLU A 544 -2.14 9.20 -13.21
C GLU A 544 -1.26 8.39 -12.25
N GLY A 545 -1.74 8.24 -11.01
CA GLY A 545 -1.07 7.51 -9.92
C GLY A 545 -0.12 8.34 -9.05
N PHE A 546 0.15 9.62 -9.38
CA PHE A 546 1.08 10.45 -8.59
C PHE A 546 0.42 11.01 -7.32
N GLY A 547 1.06 10.76 -6.17
CA GLY A 547 0.68 11.30 -4.87
C GLY A 547 1.06 12.76 -4.68
N PHE A 548 2.03 13.29 -5.42
CA PHE A 548 2.47 14.69 -5.41
C PHE A 548 2.79 15.21 -6.81
N GLY A 549 2.97 16.53 -6.90
CA GLY A 549 3.17 17.26 -8.16
C GLY A 549 4.54 17.06 -8.83
N GLU A 550 4.66 17.60 -10.04
CA GLU A 550 5.87 17.57 -10.87
C GLU A 550 7.03 18.33 -10.23
N THR A 551 6.78 19.47 -9.57
CA THR A 551 7.84 20.26 -8.92
C THR A 551 8.57 19.44 -7.87
N SER A 552 7.83 18.78 -6.97
CA SER A 552 8.42 17.88 -5.97
C SER A 552 9.10 16.68 -6.63
N PHE A 553 8.50 16.13 -7.70
CA PHE A 553 9.06 14.99 -8.41
C PHE A 553 10.45 15.23 -9.02
N GLN A 554 10.75 16.42 -9.55
CA GLN A 554 12.10 16.73 -10.06
C GLN A 554 13.18 16.65 -8.97
N ILE A 555 12.89 17.19 -7.78
CA ILE A 555 13.79 17.09 -6.62
C ILE A 555 13.96 15.64 -6.16
N PHE A 556 12.89 14.83 -6.23
CA PHE A 556 12.94 13.40 -5.94
C PHE A 556 13.84 12.64 -6.91
N ILE A 557 13.70 12.86 -8.23
CA ILE A 557 14.52 12.17 -9.25
C ILE A 557 16.02 12.36 -8.96
N LEU A 558 16.41 13.60 -8.66
CA LEU A 558 17.79 13.97 -8.34
C LEU A 558 18.24 13.33 -7.02
N ASN A 559 17.56 13.66 -5.92
CA ASN A 559 18.05 13.32 -4.58
C ASN A 559 17.86 11.84 -4.21
N ALA A 560 16.81 11.18 -4.70
CA ALA A 560 16.64 9.74 -4.49
C ALA A 560 17.73 8.93 -5.21
N SER A 561 18.15 9.38 -6.41
CA SER A 561 19.29 8.76 -7.10
C SER A 561 20.59 9.02 -6.35
N ARG A 562 20.85 10.29 -5.96
CA ARG A 562 22.07 10.69 -5.21
C ARG A 562 22.27 9.86 -3.95
N ARG A 563 21.23 9.67 -3.12
CA ARG A 563 21.29 8.86 -1.89
C ARG A 563 21.89 7.46 -2.06
N LEU A 564 21.71 6.85 -3.24
CA LEU A 564 22.24 5.51 -3.53
C LEU A 564 23.61 5.59 -4.18
N MET A 565 23.76 6.42 -5.21
CA MET A 565 24.96 6.43 -6.05
C MET A 565 26.17 7.13 -5.42
N THR A 566 26.00 7.93 -4.37
CA THR A 566 27.10 8.60 -3.67
C THR A 566 27.62 7.82 -2.46
N ASP A 567 26.88 6.81 -2.00
CA ASP A 567 27.21 6.05 -0.80
C ASP A 567 28.01 4.79 -1.18
N ARG A 568 29.20 4.60 -0.60
CA ARG A 568 30.01 3.42 -0.93
C ARG A 568 29.33 2.11 -0.55
N PHE A 569 28.54 2.11 0.51
CA PHE A 569 27.87 0.91 1.00
C PHE A 569 26.67 0.49 0.14
N PHE A 570 26.24 1.34 -0.80
CA PHE A 570 25.33 0.95 -1.88
C PHE A 570 26.04 0.75 -3.22
N THR A 571 27.33 1.04 -3.32
CA THR A 571 28.10 0.96 -4.56
C THR A 571 29.28 0.00 -4.39
N THR A 572 30.52 0.49 -4.27
CA THR A 572 31.75 -0.33 -4.22
C THR A 572 31.75 -1.36 -3.09
N ASP A 573 31.14 -1.05 -1.95
CA ASP A 573 31.11 -1.89 -0.76
C ASP A 573 29.81 -2.71 -0.62
N TYR A 574 28.90 -2.65 -1.61
CA TYR A 574 27.71 -3.52 -1.63
C TYR A 574 28.09 -4.92 -2.13
N THR A 575 28.87 -5.65 -1.32
CA THR A 575 29.50 -6.92 -1.67
C THR A 575 29.37 -7.96 -0.56
N ASP A 576 29.52 -9.23 -0.90
CA ASP A 576 29.53 -10.34 0.06
C ASP A 576 30.64 -10.19 1.10
N GLU A 577 31.78 -9.62 0.76
CA GLU A 577 32.89 -9.40 1.69
C GLU A 577 32.52 -8.41 2.80
N VAL A 578 31.77 -7.35 2.46
CA VAL A 578 31.37 -6.31 3.39
C VAL A 578 30.07 -6.67 4.10
N TYR A 579 29.07 -7.19 3.41
CA TYR A 579 27.74 -7.48 3.97
C TYR A 579 27.58 -8.92 4.46
N THR A 580 28.46 -9.84 4.09
CA THR A 580 28.25 -11.30 4.05
C THR A 580 27.26 -11.71 2.96
N ALA A 581 27.47 -12.88 2.34
CA ALA A 581 26.54 -13.43 1.36
C ALA A 581 25.11 -13.56 1.91
N ALA A 582 24.97 -14.10 3.12
CA ALA A 582 23.67 -14.21 3.78
C ALA A 582 23.03 -12.83 4.10
N GLY A 583 23.85 -11.79 4.25
CA GLY A 583 23.39 -10.42 4.44
C GLY A 583 22.86 -9.79 3.16
N ILE A 584 23.57 -9.94 2.03
CA ILE A 584 23.07 -9.50 0.72
C ILE A 584 21.80 -10.26 0.36
N ASP A 585 21.76 -11.58 0.55
CA ASP A 585 20.55 -12.38 0.33
C ASP A 585 19.38 -11.88 1.19
N TRP A 586 19.63 -11.48 2.43
CA TRP A 586 18.60 -10.89 3.28
C TRP A 586 18.05 -9.58 2.70
N VAL A 587 18.89 -8.69 2.17
CA VAL A 587 18.43 -7.46 1.52
C VAL A 587 17.65 -7.78 0.24
N GLU A 588 18.18 -8.65 -0.61
CA GLU A 588 17.65 -8.91 -1.95
C GLU A 588 16.37 -9.75 -1.96
N ASP A 589 16.18 -10.65 -0.98
CA ASP A 589 15.06 -11.59 -0.99
C ASP A 589 13.86 -11.16 -0.14
N ASN A 590 13.97 -10.05 0.62
CA ASN A 590 12.91 -9.60 1.51
C ASN A 590 12.28 -8.28 1.05
N THR A 591 10.97 -8.18 1.29
CA THR A 591 10.11 -7.01 1.08
C THR A 591 9.53 -6.53 2.42
N MET A 592 8.88 -5.37 2.44
CA MET A 592 8.13 -4.92 3.62
C MET A 592 7.02 -5.92 4.02
N VAL A 593 6.41 -6.59 3.04
CA VAL A 593 5.42 -7.66 3.30
C VAL A 593 6.06 -8.81 4.08
N ASP A 594 7.28 -9.22 3.70
CA ASP A 594 8.00 -10.29 4.38
C ASP A 594 8.45 -9.88 5.79
N VAL A 595 8.90 -8.64 5.96
CA VAL A 595 9.26 -8.08 7.28
C VAL A 595 8.05 -8.06 8.21
N ILE A 596 6.91 -7.52 7.77
CA ILE A 596 5.67 -7.54 8.57
C ILE A 596 5.23 -8.98 8.86
N ARG A 597 5.26 -9.88 7.87
CA ARG A 597 4.83 -11.28 8.05
C ARG A 597 5.73 -12.04 9.03
N ARG A 598 7.04 -11.78 9.03
CA ARG A 598 8.01 -12.43 9.92
C ARG A 598 7.73 -12.10 11.38
N HIS A 599 7.38 -10.86 11.67
CA HIS A 599 7.19 -10.35 13.04
C HIS A 599 5.73 -10.37 13.50
N PHE A 600 4.77 -10.36 12.58
CA PHE A 600 3.32 -10.41 12.83
C PHE A 600 2.64 -11.53 12.02
N PRO A 601 2.93 -12.81 12.34
CA PRO A 601 2.43 -13.95 11.56
C PRO A 601 0.91 -14.08 11.58
N THR A 602 0.21 -13.44 12.52
CA THR A 602 -1.27 -13.40 12.54
C THR A 602 -1.85 -12.67 11.33
N LEU A 603 -1.06 -11.78 10.71
CA LEU A 603 -1.44 -11.04 9.50
C LEU A 603 -1.17 -11.80 8.21
N ALA A 604 -0.66 -13.05 8.27
CA ALA A 604 -0.33 -13.83 7.08
C ALA A 604 -1.50 -13.92 6.08
N THR A 605 -2.72 -14.22 6.57
CA THR A 605 -3.93 -14.26 5.74
C THR A 605 -4.25 -12.88 5.16
N SER A 606 -4.04 -11.81 5.94
CA SER A 606 -4.33 -10.46 5.50
C SER A 606 -3.40 -9.94 4.40
N LEU A 607 -2.18 -10.47 4.35
CA LEU A 607 -1.12 -10.08 3.41
C LEU A 607 -1.07 -10.97 2.15
N VAL A 608 -2.04 -11.88 1.98
CA VAL A 608 -2.08 -12.80 0.84
C VAL A 608 -2.21 -12.03 -0.48
N GLY A 609 -1.27 -12.28 -1.40
CA GLY A 609 -1.23 -11.64 -2.71
C GLY A 609 -0.83 -10.17 -2.69
N MET A 610 -0.33 -9.66 -1.56
CA MET A 610 0.25 -8.33 -1.49
C MET A 610 1.69 -8.37 -2.00
N ASP A 611 1.93 -7.59 -3.05
CA ASP A 611 3.23 -7.33 -3.67
C ASP A 611 3.96 -6.16 -3.00
N ASN A 612 3.21 -5.26 -2.35
CA ASN A 612 3.73 -4.03 -1.77
C ASN A 612 2.90 -3.66 -0.53
N ALA A 613 3.54 -3.58 0.62
CA ALA A 613 2.87 -3.37 1.90
C ALA A 613 2.27 -1.97 2.08
N PHE A 614 2.62 -0.99 1.24
CA PHE A 614 2.15 0.40 1.31
C PHE A 614 0.93 0.67 0.41
N LYS A 615 0.56 -0.27 -0.46
CA LYS A 615 -0.71 -0.23 -1.20
C LYS A 615 -1.86 -0.64 -0.28
N PRO A 616 -3.11 -0.18 -0.51
CA PRO A 616 -4.26 -0.58 0.28
C PRO A 616 -4.44 -2.11 0.34
N TRP A 617 -4.55 -2.66 1.54
CA TRP A 617 -4.72 -4.11 1.72
C TRP A 617 -6.15 -4.53 1.35
N GLY A 618 -6.28 -5.58 0.54
CA GLY A 618 -7.57 -6.02 0.00
C GLY A 618 -7.59 -7.47 -0.46
N LEU A 619 -8.69 -7.91 -1.08
CA LEU A 619 -8.78 -9.23 -1.70
C LEU A 619 -7.98 -9.25 -3.01
N ASN A 620 -6.84 -9.92 -2.99
CA ASN A 620 -6.01 -10.14 -4.17
C ASN A 620 -6.03 -11.62 -4.54
N MET A 621 -5.91 -11.94 -5.83
CA MET A 621 -5.97 -13.32 -6.31
C MET A 621 -4.62 -13.69 -6.91
N PRO A 622 -3.71 -14.29 -6.14
CA PRO A 622 -2.41 -14.74 -6.65
C PRO A 622 -2.55 -15.71 -7.83
N ASP A 623 -1.55 -15.72 -8.71
CA ASP A 623 -1.54 -16.58 -9.89
C ASP A 623 -1.58 -18.08 -9.52
N ASP A 624 -1.00 -18.45 -8.38
CA ASP A 624 -0.97 -19.80 -7.81
C ASP A 624 -2.21 -20.15 -6.97
N TYR A 625 -3.21 -19.25 -6.86
CA TYR A 625 -4.41 -19.45 -6.03
C TYR A 625 -5.10 -20.80 -6.29
N GLN A 626 -5.13 -21.25 -7.55
CA GLN A 626 -5.78 -22.51 -7.91
C GLN A 626 -5.06 -23.75 -7.35
N ASP A 627 -3.77 -23.64 -7.04
CA ASP A 627 -2.95 -24.72 -6.51
C ASP A 627 -3.09 -24.89 -4.99
N TRP A 628 -3.75 -23.94 -4.32
CA TRP A 628 -3.92 -23.96 -2.86
C TRP A 628 -4.90 -25.03 -2.36
N SER A 629 -4.78 -25.33 -1.06
CA SER A 629 -5.76 -26.14 -0.35
C SER A 629 -7.13 -25.45 -0.30
N ALA A 630 -8.19 -26.26 -0.21
CA ALA A 630 -9.56 -25.82 -0.04
C ALA A 630 -9.73 -24.95 1.20
N GLN A 631 -9.03 -25.26 2.29
CA GLN A 631 -9.01 -24.44 3.51
C GLN A 631 -8.42 -23.06 3.25
N ALA A 632 -7.23 -22.98 2.65
CA ALA A 632 -6.57 -21.71 2.36
C ALA A 632 -7.42 -20.82 1.43
N LYS A 633 -8.05 -21.43 0.41
CA LYS A 633 -9.03 -20.75 -0.45
C LYS A 633 -10.22 -20.22 0.35
N GLN A 634 -10.75 -21.00 1.30
CA GLN A 634 -11.91 -20.62 2.11
C GLN A 634 -11.56 -19.44 3.00
N ASP A 635 -10.46 -19.54 3.73
CA ASP A 635 -10.02 -18.53 4.68
C ASP A 635 -9.67 -17.22 3.96
N HIS A 636 -9.03 -17.29 2.79
CA HIS A 636 -8.74 -16.12 1.96
C HIS A 636 -9.99 -15.39 1.48
N LEU A 637 -10.93 -16.10 0.85
CA LEU A 637 -12.19 -15.50 0.38
C LEU A 637 -13.06 -15.00 1.55
N TRP A 638 -12.99 -15.68 2.69
CA TRP A 638 -13.75 -15.33 3.88
C TRP A 638 -13.18 -14.08 4.56
N VAL A 639 -11.90 -14.08 4.92
CA VAL A 639 -11.26 -12.95 5.62
C VAL A 639 -11.15 -11.76 4.69
N ASN A 640 -10.51 -11.92 3.52
CA ASN A 640 -10.18 -10.79 2.66
C ASN A 640 -11.32 -10.34 1.75
N GLY A 641 -12.28 -11.24 1.48
CA GLY A 641 -13.50 -10.92 0.74
C GLY A 641 -14.65 -10.59 1.67
N ALA A 642 -15.18 -11.61 2.35
CA ALA A 642 -16.46 -11.49 3.06
C ALA A 642 -16.40 -10.57 4.28
N LEU A 643 -15.52 -10.85 5.25
CA LEU A 643 -15.44 -10.09 6.49
C LEU A 643 -14.95 -8.65 6.25
N ARG A 644 -13.93 -8.48 5.40
CA ARG A 644 -13.40 -7.17 4.99
C ARG A 644 -14.34 -6.27 4.22
N THR A 645 -15.45 -6.79 3.72
CA THR A 645 -16.43 -5.94 3.02
C THR A 645 -17.79 -6.01 3.69
N SER A 646 -17.81 -6.40 4.98
CA SER A 646 -19.03 -6.41 5.78
C SER A 646 -19.62 -5.02 5.86
N TYR A 647 -20.95 -4.94 5.78
CA TYR A 647 -21.66 -3.69 6.00
C TYR A 647 -21.79 -3.42 7.51
N GLU A 648 -21.69 -2.15 7.89
CA GLU A 648 -22.02 -1.72 9.24
C GLU A 648 -23.54 -1.85 9.52
N GLU A 649 -23.91 -1.88 10.79
CA GLU A 649 -25.31 -1.93 11.20
C GLU A 649 -26.05 -0.69 10.69
N GLY A 650 -27.15 -0.88 9.96
CA GLY A 650 -27.92 0.21 9.34
C GLY A 650 -27.41 0.66 7.98
N GLU A 651 -26.21 0.25 7.56
CA GLU A 651 -25.66 0.54 6.21
C GLU A 651 -25.90 -0.60 5.21
N VAL A 652 -26.49 -1.70 5.66
CA VAL A 652 -26.88 -2.84 4.82
C VAL A 652 -27.77 -2.35 3.67
N PRO A 653 -27.35 -2.49 2.39
CA PRO A 653 -28.12 -1.98 1.27
C PRO A 653 -29.50 -2.64 1.17
N ALA A 654 -30.50 -1.86 0.79
CA ALA A 654 -31.84 -2.39 0.51
C ALA A 654 -31.80 -3.39 -0.65
N ILE A 655 -32.74 -4.34 -0.65
CA ILE A 655 -32.90 -5.29 -1.75
C ILE A 655 -33.46 -4.55 -2.96
N GLU A 656 -32.73 -4.55 -4.06
CA GLU A 656 -33.10 -3.85 -5.29
C GLU A 656 -34.10 -4.65 -6.14
N PRO A 657 -34.95 -3.97 -6.94
CA PRO A 657 -35.76 -4.61 -7.98
C PRO A 657 -34.90 -5.34 -9.01
N ILE A 658 -35.50 -6.26 -9.77
CA ILE A 658 -34.78 -7.05 -10.78
C ILE A 658 -34.34 -6.17 -11.96
N ASP A 659 -33.07 -6.24 -12.35
CA ASP A 659 -32.57 -5.62 -13.57
C ASP A 659 -32.66 -6.58 -14.76
N ILE A 660 -33.82 -6.58 -15.42
CA ILE A 660 -34.05 -7.40 -16.63
C ILE A 660 -33.14 -6.95 -17.79
N GLY A 661 -32.78 -5.66 -17.87
CA GLY A 661 -31.91 -5.12 -18.90
C GLY A 661 -30.49 -5.65 -18.80
N GLY A 662 -29.95 -5.72 -17.57
CA GLY A 662 -28.64 -6.30 -17.26
C GLY A 662 -28.53 -7.79 -17.61
N LEU A 663 -29.64 -8.53 -17.62
CA LEU A 663 -29.68 -9.94 -18.03
C LEU A 663 -29.54 -10.15 -19.55
N ILE A 664 -29.84 -9.15 -20.37
CA ILE A 664 -29.84 -9.24 -21.85
C ILE A 664 -28.41 -9.14 -22.44
N ASN A 665 -27.39 -8.96 -21.59
CA ASN A 665 -25.98 -8.80 -21.98
C ASN A 665 -25.09 -9.98 -21.52
N SER A 666 -23.78 -9.91 -21.80
CA SER A 666 -22.73 -10.94 -21.58
C SER A 666 -22.70 -11.70 -20.23
N VAL A 667 -23.45 -11.27 -19.21
CA VAL A 667 -23.50 -11.85 -17.85
C VAL A 667 -23.91 -13.33 -17.84
N LEU A 668 -24.88 -13.74 -18.67
CA LEU A 668 -25.30 -15.15 -18.75
C LEU A 668 -24.20 -16.07 -19.29
N TRP A 669 -23.47 -15.59 -20.29
CA TRP A 669 -22.32 -16.32 -20.83
C TRP A 669 -21.18 -16.38 -19.83
N LYS A 670 -20.88 -15.27 -19.13
CA LYS A 670 -19.91 -15.26 -18.02
C LYS A 670 -20.27 -16.32 -16.97
N LYS A 671 -21.53 -16.41 -16.55
CA LYS A 671 -22.01 -17.38 -15.55
C LYS A 671 -21.72 -18.85 -15.87
N VAL A 672 -21.62 -19.22 -17.15
CA VAL A 672 -21.41 -20.61 -17.57
C VAL A 672 -20.00 -20.88 -18.06
N GLN A 673 -19.26 -19.84 -18.47
CA GLN A 673 -17.90 -19.96 -19.01
C GLN A 673 -16.82 -19.68 -17.97
N ASP A 674 -17.04 -18.69 -17.12
CA ASP A 674 -16.05 -18.27 -16.14
C ASP A 674 -15.94 -19.31 -15.01
N VAL A 675 -14.71 -19.55 -14.57
CA VAL A 675 -14.32 -20.60 -13.62
C VAL A 675 -13.64 -20.06 -12.38
N THR A 676 -13.52 -18.73 -12.25
CA THR A 676 -12.94 -18.08 -11.07
C THR A 676 -13.87 -18.17 -9.86
N ASP A 677 -13.30 -17.99 -8.67
CA ASP A 677 -14.07 -17.90 -7.42
C ASP A 677 -14.53 -16.47 -7.10
N VAL A 678 -13.87 -15.47 -7.69
CA VAL A 678 -14.17 -14.04 -7.57
C VAL A 678 -14.70 -13.51 -8.90
N ALA A 679 -15.68 -12.62 -8.82
CA ALA A 679 -16.32 -12.04 -9.98
C ALA A 679 -15.34 -11.12 -10.71
N PRO A 680 -15.34 -11.12 -12.05
CA PRO A 680 -14.45 -10.25 -12.82
C PRO A 680 -14.81 -8.76 -12.60
N PRO A 681 -13.85 -7.83 -12.77
CA PRO A 681 -14.12 -6.40 -12.66
C PRO A 681 -15.33 -5.94 -13.51
N GLY A 682 -16.15 -5.06 -12.94
CA GLY A 682 -17.36 -4.55 -13.59
C GLY A 682 -18.51 -5.57 -13.70
N TYR A 683 -18.42 -6.71 -13.02
CA TYR A 683 -19.52 -7.67 -12.91
C TYR A 683 -20.59 -7.19 -11.93
N SER A 684 -21.82 -7.02 -12.41
CA SER A 684 -23.00 -6.81 -11.57
C SER A 684 -23.89 -8.06 -11.55
N LYS A 685 -24.67 -8.23 -10.49
CA LYS A 685 -25.67 -9.30 -10.36
C LYS A 685 -27.08 -8.74 -10.64
N PRO A 686 -27.65 -8.92 -11.85
CA PRO A 686 -28.95 -8.34 -12.19
C PRO A 686 -30.13 -9.01 -11.46
N ILE A 687 -29.90 -10.23 -10.97
CA ILE A 687 -30.78 -11.00 -10.10
C ILE A 687 -29.97 -11.55 -8.93
N HIS A 688 -30.65 -11.78 -7.82
CA HIS A 688 -30.01 -12.12 -6.55
C HIS A 688 -28.95 -11.09 -6.10
N PRO A 689 -29.19 -9.77 -6.22
CA PRO A 689 -28.17 -8.75 -5.97
C PRO A 689 -27.73 -8.72 -4.50
N ARG A 690 -28.66 -8.96 -3.57
CA ARG A 690 -28.42 -8.85 -2.12
C ARG A 690 -28.62 -10.19 -1.42
N GLY A 691 -27.69 -10.59 -0.57
CA GLY A 691 -27.77 -11.87 0.15
C GLY A 691 -26.85 -11.94 1.37
N ALA A 692 -26.75 -13.13 1.94
CA ALA A 692 -25.87 -13.43 3.07
C ALA A 692 -24.96 -14.62 2.74
N LEU A 693 -23.71 -14.58 3.20
CA LEU A 693 -22.69 -15.60 2.95
C LEU A 693 -22.26 -16.27 4.27
N ALA A 694 -22.04 -17.58 4.27
CA ALA A 694 -21.47 -18.30 5.42
C ALA A 694 -20.44 -19.35 4.97
N LYS A 695 -19.46 -19.62 5.83
CA LYS A 695 -18.65 -20.84 5.73
C LYS A 695 -19.52 -22.05 6.04
N VAL A 696 -19.39 -23.11 5.25
CA VAL A 696 -20.18 -24.34 5.40
C VAL A 696 -19.33 -25.58 5.15
N GLN A 697 -19.79 -26.68 5.74
CA GLN A 697 -19.33 -28.03 5.47
C GLN A 697 -20.49 -28.87 4.92
N PHE A 698 -20.20 -29.67 3.89
CA PHE A 698 -21.07 -30.72 3.41
C PHE A 698 -20.65 -32.06 4.05
N GLN A 699 -21.43 -32.52 5.03
CA GLN A 699 -21.19 -33.77 5.73
C GLN A 699 -21.91 -34.90 5.00
N SER A 700 -21.16 -35.84 4.42
CA SER A 700 -21.80 -36.99 3.75
C SER A 700 -22.53 -37.88 4.76
N ALA A 701 -23.71 -38.36 4.37
CA ALA A 701 -24.46 -39.33 5.16
C ALA A 701 -23.88 -40.75 5.03
N GLY A 702 -22.97 -40.98 4.08
CA GLY A 702 -22.51 -42.31 3.68
C GLY A 702 -23.63 -43.16 3.05
N GLY A 703 -23.30 -44.37 2.60
CA GLY A 703 -24.30 -45.34 2.12
C GLY A 703 -25.00 -44.99 0.79
N HIS A 704 -24.47 -44.03 0.03
CA HIS A 704 -24.90 -43.71 -1.34
C HIS A 704 -23.73 -43.85 -2.32
N ASP A 705 -24.05 -44.06 -3.60
CA ASP A 705 -23.04 -44.34 -4.62
C ASP A 705 -22.49 -43.09 -5.35
N TYR A 706 -23.02 -41.89 -5.08
CA TYR A 706 -22.56 -40.67 -5.76
C TYR A 706 -21.11 -40.34 -5.42
N SER A 707 -20.31 -39.89 -6.38
CA SER A 707 -18.85 -39.76 -6.22
C SER A 707 -18.39 -38.31 -6.03
N GLY A 708 -17.09 -38.10 -5.85
CA GLY A 708 -16.49 -36.77 -5.78
C GLY A 708 -16.89 -36.01 -4.52
N LEU A 709 -17.17 -34.71 -4.66
CA LEU A 709 -17.56 -33.83 -3.55
C LEU A 709 -18.86 -34.26 -2.85
N PHE A 710 -19.65 -35.15 -3.45
CA PHE A 710 -20.80 -35.76 -2.78
C PHE A 710 -20.40 -36.76 -1.67
N GLN A 711 -19.13 -37.16 -1.57
CA GLN A 711 -18.61 -37.99 -0.48
C GLN A 711 -18.20 -37.18 0.75
N GLY A 712 -18.27 -35.84 0.69
CA GLY A 712 -17.95 -34.95 1.80
C GLY A 712 -17.06 -33.80 1.35
N ALA A 713 -17.25 -32.64 1.97
CA ALA A 713 -16.41 -31.46 1.79
C ALA A 713 -16.43 -30.61 3.07
N ASP A 714 -15.29 -30.49 3.72
CA ASP A 714 -15.04 -29.74 4.95
C ASP A 714 -15.01 -28.23 4.72
N HIS A 715 -14.63 -27.80 3.52
CA HIS A 715 -14.49 -26.38 3.17
C HIS A 715 -15.41 -25.95 2.02
N GLY A 716 -16.34 -25.06 2.31
CA GLY A 716 -17.25 -24.47 1.33
C GLY A 716 -17.81 -23.10 1.73
N LEU A 717 -18.41 -22.42 0.77
CA LEU A 717 -19.11 -21.15 0.96
C LEU A 717 -20.55 -21.28 0.46
N LEU A 718 -21.49 -20.90 1.31
CA LEU A 718 -22.92 -20.89 1.00
C LEU A 718 -23.42 -19.46 0.93
N ARG A 719 -24.10 -19.11 -0.16
CA ARG A 719 -24.85 -17.87 -0.29
C ARG A 719 -26.33 -18.14 -0.36
N LEU A 720 -27.10 -17.46 0.50
CA LEU A 720 -28.56 -17.41 0.45
C LEU A 720 -29.01 -16.00 0.07
N SER A 721 -29.99 -15.92 -0.83
CA SER A 721 -30.46 -14.63 -1.38
C SER A 721 -31.87 -14.75 -1.94
N VAL A 722 -32.51 -13.62 -2.20
CA VAL A 722 -33.77 -13.56 -2.96
C VAL A 722 -33.53 -12.97 -4.34
N THR A 723 -34.37 -13.31 -5.32
CA THR A 723 -34.16 -12.92 -6.74
C THR A 723 -34.11 -11.41 -6.95
N GLY A 724 -34.85 -10.64 -6.16
CA GLY A 724 -34.91 -9.18 -6.14
C GLY A 724 -35.89 -8.74 -5.06
N ASP A 725 -36.26 -7.46 -5.06
CA ASP A 725 -37.23 -6.89 -4.12
C ASP A 725 -38.54 -7.73 -4.10
N PRO A 726 -38.92 -8.33 -2.95
CA PRO A 726 -40.14 -9.12 -2.83
C PRO A 726 -41.41 -8.35 -3.20
N SER A 727 -41.42 -7.02 -3.11
CA SER A 727 -42.57 -6.17 -3.47
C SER A 727 -42.83 -6.08 -4.98
N ASP A 728 -41.84 -6.39 -5.82
CA ASP A 728 -41.97 -6.38 -7.28
C ASP A 728 -42.61 -7.68 -7.81
N ARG A 729 -42.04 -8.85 -7.44
CA ARG A 729 -42.44 -10.15 -8.01
C ARG A 729 -42.62 -11.30 -7.00
N GLY A 730 -42.76 -10.97 -5.73
CA GLY A 730 -42.89 -11.95 -4.64
C GLY A 730 -41.55 -12.48 -4.14
N PHE A 731 -41.60 -13.16 -3.00
CA PHE A 731 -40.41 -13.68 -2.33
C PHE A 731 -39.88 -14.92 -3.05
N ALA A 732 -38.71 -14.81 -3.70
CA ALA A 732 -38.14 -15.88 -4.53
C ALA A 732 -36.74 -16.29 -4.04
N PRO A 733 -36.66 -17.26 -3.10
CA PRO A 733 -35.41 -17.64 -2.46
C PRO A 733 -34.52 -18.48 -3.38
N GLY A 734 -33.22 -18.27 -3.26
CA GLY A 734 -32.18 -19.00 -3.97
C GLY A 734 -30.95 -19.27 -3.13
N LEU A 735 -30.31 -20.38 -3.48
CA LEU A 735 -29.12 -20.91 -2.85
C LEU A 735 -28.01 -21.05 -3.89
N ALA A 736 -26.80 -20.65 -3.53
CA ALA A 736 -25.58 -20.98 -4.26
C ALA A 736 -24.55 -21.56 -3.30
N LEU A 737 -24.12 -22.79 -3.56
CA LEU A 737 -23.11 -23.50 -2.80
C LEU A 737 -21.84 -23.62 -3.65
N LYS A 738 -20.71 -23.25 -3.07
CA LYS A 738 -19.36 -23.46 -3.61
C LYS A 738 -18.63 -24.41 -2.67
N LEU A 739 -18.12 -25.51 -3.19
CA LEU A 739 -17.24 -26.42 -2.48
C LEU A 739 -15.83 -26.25 -3.05
N LEU A 740 -14.88 -25.92 -2.17
CA LEU A 740 -13.51 -25.62 -2.53
C LEU A 740 -12.72 -26.93 -2.64
N VAL A 741 -11.70 -26.95 -3.49
CA VAL A 741 -10.95 -28.17 -3.83
C VAL A 741 -9.45 -27.91 -3.77
N ASP A 742 -8.69 -28.82 -3.17
CA ASP A 742 -7.23 -28.75 -3.12
C ASP A 742 -6.63 -28.82 -4.52
N GLY A 743 -5.72 -27.90 -4.85
CA GLY A 743 -4.95 -27.95 -6.10
C GLY A 743 -5.78 -27.90 -7.40
N LYS A 744 -7.07 -27.52 -7.30
CA LYS A 744 -8.04 -27.47 -8.41
C LYS A 744 -9.00 -26.31 -8.24
N ARG A 745 -9.70 -25.98 -9.33
CA ARG A 745 -10.83 -25.05 -9.27
C ARG A 745 -11.95 -25.57 -8.36
N SER A 746 -12.64 -24.63 -7.75
CA SER A 746 -13.81 -24.90 -6.91
C SER A 746 -15.02 -25.26 -7.76
N GLU A 747 -15.91 -26.10 -7.22
CA GLU A 747 -17.11 -26.55 -7.91
C GLU A 747 -18.38 -26.04 -7.23
N ASN A 748 -19.41 -25.78 -8.04
CA ASN A 748 -20.57 -25.01 -7.60
C ASN A 748 -21.89 -25.70 -7.94
N VAL A 749 -22.90 -25.45 -7.11
CA VAL A 749 -24.29 -25.75 -7.45
C VAL A 749 -25.19 -24.60 -6.99
N SER A 750 -26.17 -24.25 -7.82
CA SER A 750 -27.22 -23.31 -7.45
C SER A 750 -28.58 -24.00 -7.46
N ALA A 751 -29.47 -23.55 -6.59
CA ALA A 751 -30.76 -24.16 -6.36
C ALA A 751 -31.84 -23.11 -6.08
N LEU A 752 -33.06 -23.38 -6.54
CA LEU A 752 -34.23 -22.53 -6.37
C LEU A 752 -35.43 -23.38 -5.94
N TYR A 753 -36.46 -22.74 -5.38
CA TYR A 753 -37.75 -23.38 -5.14
C TYR A 753 -38.54 -23.50 -6.45
N THR A 754 -38.90 -22.35 -7.03
CA THR A 754 -39.58 -22.21 -8.33
C THR A 754 -39.09 -20.92 -9.02
N LEU A 755 -39.38 -20.75 -10.31
CA LEU A 755 -39.07 -19.50 -11.02
C LEU A 755 -39.99 -18.34 -10.60
N SER A 756 -41.16 -18.65 -10.02
CA SER A 756 -42.13 -17.66 -9.53
C SER A 756 -41.99 -17.38 -8.02
N GLY A 757 -41.08 -18.06 -7.33
CA GLY A 757 -40.90 -17.93 -5.89
C GLY A 757 -42.03 -18.54 -5.06
N GLN A 758 -42.24 -18.00 -3.86
CA GLN A 758 -43.18 -18.49 -2.85
C GLN A 758 -44.18 -17.43 -2.38
N GLY A 759 -44.46 -16.43 -3.24
CA GLY A 759 -45.44 -15.38 -2.97
C GLY A 759 -45.07 -14.54 -1.75
N ASP A 760 -46.04 -14.30 -0.87
CA ASP A 760 -45.88 -13.46 0.32
C ASP A 760 -45.29 -14.20 1.53
N ASN A 761 -44.77 -15.41 1.35
CA ASN A 761 -44.09 -16.12 2.43
C ASN A 761 -42.62 -15.69 2.49
N HIS A 762 -42.25 -14.89 3.49
CA HIS A 762 -40.88 -14.36 3.64
C HIS A 762 -39.90 -15.31 4.35
N ASN A 763 -40.33 -16.53 4.70
CA ASN A 763 -39.44 -17.51 5.32
C ASN A 763 -38.55 -18.18 4.25
N ILE A 764 -37.25 -17.86 4.24
CA ILE A 764 -36.28 -18.41 3.27
C ILE A 764 -36.09 -19.95 3.36
N PHE A 765 -36.48 -20.56 4.48
CA PHE A 765 -36.45 -22.00 4.73
C PHE A 765 -37.83 -22.67 4.59
N ALA A 766 -38.84 -21.99 4.01
CA ALA A 766 -40.20 -22.52 3.89
C ALA A 766 -40.31 -23.77 3.00
N ASN A 767 -39.50 -23.84 1.94
CA ASN A 767 -39.61 -24.83 0.87
C ASN A 767 -38.27 -25.48 0.52
N GLU A 768 -38.33 -26.68 -0.07
CA GLU A 768 -37.14 -27.36 -0.60
C GLU A 768 -36.58 -26.60 -1.82
N LEU A 769 -35.27 -26.44 -1.87
CA LEU A 769 -34.57 -25.87 -3.03
C LEU A 769 -33.95 -26.99 -3.86
N SER A 770 -33.89 -26.83 -5.18
CA SER A 770 -33.30 -27.83 -6.07
C SER A 770 -32.56 -27.20 -7.25
N ASN A 771 -31.52 -27.91 -7.73
CA ASN A 771 -30.78 -27.59 -8.96
C ASN A 771 -31.64 -27.73 -10.24
N TYR A 772 -32.82 -28.33 -10.13
CA TYR A 772 -33.82 -28.41 -11.18
C TYR A 772 -35.11 -27.74 -10.74
N VAL A 773 -35.58 -26.80 -11.56
CA VAL A 773 -36.86 -26.14 -11.39
C VAL A 773 -37.87 -26.68 -12.40
N GLN A 774 -39.07 -27.00 -11.93
CA GLN A 774 -40.16 -27.40 -12.81
C GLN A 774 -40.78 -26.16 -13.45
N ALA A 775 -40.98 -26.21 -14.77
CA ALA A 775 -41.59 -25.09 -15.47
C ALA A 775 -43.07 -24.91 -15.09
N GLU A 776 -43.49 -23.68 -14.77
CA GLU A 776 -44.85 -23.35 -14.34
C GLU A 776 -45.69 -22.74 -15.47
N VAL A 777 -47.01 -22.94 -15.42
CA VAL A 777 -47.95 -22.45 -16.47
C VAL A 777 -48.08 -20.92 -16.46
N ASN A 778 -47.87 -20.29 -15.30
CA ASN A 778 -47.89 -18.84 -15.10
C ASN A 778 -46.47 -18.23 -15.03
N GLU A 779 -45.45 -18.92 -15.56
CA GLU A 779 -44.16 -18.28 -15.76
C GLU A 779 -44.36 -16.98 -16.53
N THR A 780 -43.83 -15.87 -16.00
CA THR A 780 -43.70 -14.65 -16.81
C THR A 780 -42.92 -15.04 -18.05
N LEU A 781 -43.60 -15.01 -19.21
CA LEU A 781 -43.29 -15.68 -20.50
C LEU A 781 -41.89 -15.41 -21.13
N GLY A 782 -40.92 -14.84 -20.41
CA GLY A 782 -39.59 -14.46 -20.90
C GLY A 782 -38.38 -15.08 -20.19
N THR A 783 -38.44 -15.56 -18.94
CA THR A 783 -37.24 -16.01 -18.19
C THR A 783 -36.65 -17.30 -18.76
N THR A 784 -37.48 -18.31 -19.05
CA THR A 784 -37.05 -19.55 -19.70
C THR A 784 -36.53 -19.31 -21.12
N ALA A 785 -37.10 -18.34 -21.85
CA ALA A 785 -36.60 -17.94 -23.18
C ALA A 785 -35.23 -17.26 -23.10
N LEU A 786 -35.01 -16.41 -22.10
CA LEU A 786 -33.74 -15.76 -21.85
C LEU A 786 -32.62 -16.77 -21.52
N PHE A 787 -32.86 -17.71 -20.59
CA PHE A 787 -31.84 -18.71 -20.23
C PHE A 787 -31.57 -19.75 -21.33
N SER A 788 -32.49 -19.90 -22.30
CA SER A 788 -32.28 -20.77 -23.47
C SER A 788 -31.18 -20.29 -24.40
N LEU A 789 -30.72 -19.03 -24.24
CA LEU A 789 -29.58 -18.48 -24.97
C LEU A 789 -28.27 -19.21 -24.66
N VAL A 790 -28.14 -19.80 -23.46
CA VAL A 790 -26.88 -20.42 -23.01
C VAL A 790 -26.97 -21.92 -22.79
N SER A 791 -28.18 -22.50 -22.65
CA SER A 791 -28.40 -23.92 -22.35
C SER A 791 -29.66 -24.46 -23.05
N THR A 792 -29.62 -25.70 -23.53
CA THR A 792 -30.79 -26.40 -24.09
C THR A 792 -31.77 -26.87 -23.01
N LYS A 793 -31.35 -26.88 -21.74
CA LYS A 793 -32.19 -27.18 -20.57
C LYS A 793 -32.11 -26.04 -19.55
N PRO A 794 -32.77 -24.91 -19.80
CA PRO A 794 -32.64 -23.68 -19.00
C PRO A 794 -33.09 -23.83 -17.54
N THR A 795 -33.88 -24.86 -17.21
CA THR A 795 -34.35 -25.10 -15.83
C THR A 795 -33.55 -26.18 -15.09
N LEU A 796 -32.42 -26.64 -15.65
CA LEU A 796 -31.57 -27.67 -15.06
C LEU A 796 -30.12 -27.21 -15.04
N LEU A 797 -29.55 -27.15 -13.83
CA LEU A 797 -28.11 -27.09 -13.63
C LEU A 797 -27.59 -28.49 -13.32
N VAL A 798 -26.59 -28.96 -14.06
CA VAL A 798 -25.97 -30.27 -13.78
C VAL A 798 -24.85 -30.11 -12.75
N MET A 799 -24.37 -31.22 -12.19
CA MET A 799 -23.33 -31.22 -11.15
C MET A 799 -22.27 -32.29 -11.44
N SER A 800 -22.04 -32.55 -12.73
CA SER A 800 -21.12 -33.61 -13.15
C SER A 800 -19.68 -33.29 -12.74
N ASP A 801 -19.30 -32.02 -12.68
CA ASP A 801 -17.96 -31.61 -12.27
C ASP A 801 -17.74 -31.84 -10.77
N MET A 802 -18.74 -31.57 -9.93
CA MET A 802 -18.70 -31.93 -8.51
C MET A 802 -18.51 -33.44 -8.29
N ALA A 803 -19.04 -34.29 -9.18
CA ALA A 803 -18.89 -35.73 -9.08
C ALA A 803 -17.52 -36.26 -9.56
N LYS A 804 -16.74 -35.45 -10.30
CA LYS A 804 -15.45 -35.85 -10.91
C LYS A 804 -14.27 -35.72 -9.95
N VAL A 805 -14.39 -34.93 -8.89
CA VAL A 805 -13.26 -34.56 -8.02
C VAL A 805 -13.64 -34.70 -6.56
N ASN A 806 -12.77 -35.24 -5.72
CA ASN A 806 -12.90 -35.21 -4.26
C ASN A 806 -12.29 -33.91 -3.71
N GLN A 807 -12.57 -33.53 -2.46
CA GLN A 807 -12.05 -32.26 -1.93
C GLN A 807 -10.51 -32.20 -1.87
N ASP A 808 -9.84 -33.35 -1.69
CA ASP A 808 -8.38 -33.47 -1.71
C ASP A 808 -7.74 -33.31 -3.11
N GLY A 809 -8.53 -32.92 -4.11
CA GLY A 809 -8.09 -32.72 -5.50
C GLY A 809 -7.96 -34.00 -6.32
N SER A 810 -8.13 -35.18 -5.70
CA SER A 810 -8.06 -36.46 -6.41
C SER A 810 -9.29 -36.67 -7.30
N ALA A 811 -9.08 -37.33 -8.44
CA ALA A 811 -10.17 -37.68 -9.33
C ALA A 811 -11.02 -38.81 -8.74
N ALA A 812 -12.34 -38.72 -8.88
CA ALA A 812 -13.25 -39.79 -8.52
C ALA A 812 -13.05 -41.02 -9.44
N GLY A 813 -12.86 -42.20 -8.85
CA GLY A 813 -12.58 -43.42 -9.61
C GLY A 813 -13.70 -43.88 -10.55
N SER A 814 -14.97 -43.73 -10.14
CA SER A 814 -16.15 -44.00 -10.98
C SER A 814 -17.17 -42.89 -10.80
N VAL A 815 -17.24 -41.98 -11.78
CA VAL A 815 -18.07 -40.77 -11.70
C VAL A 815 -19.55 -41.13 -11.70
N LYS A 816 -20.24 -40.84 -10.60
CA LYS A 816 -21.69 -40.98 -10.46
C LYS A 816 -22.27 -39.69 -9.88
N THR A 817 -22.99 -38.95 -10.73
CA THR A 817 -23.65 -37.69 -10.35
C THR A 817 -25.15 -37.92 -10.12
N PRO A 818 -25.75 -37.29 -9.10
CA PRO A 818 -27.20 -37.21 -9.01
C PRO A 818 -27.73 -36.39 -10.20
N THR A 819 -28.90 -36.79 -10.71
CA THR A 819 -29.63 -36.02 -11.72
C THR A 819 -30.35 -34.81 -11.13
N GLN A 820 -30.79 -34.92 -9.87
CA GLN A 820 -31.41 -33.84 -9.10
C GLN A 820 -31.03 -34.00 -7.62
N ILE A 821 -30.74 -32.89 -6.97
CA ILE A 821 -30.59 -32.80 -5.52
C ILE A 821 -31.68 -31.92 -4.91
N TYR A 822 -32.05 -32.21 -3.66
CA TYR A 822 -33.04 -31.48 -2.88
C TYR A 822 -32.38 -31.02 -1.57
N PHE A 823 -32.33 -29.71 -1.37
CA PHE A 823 -31.97 -29.10 -0.09
C PHE A 823 -33.23 -28.99 0.75
N VAL A 824 -33.40 -29.92 1.69
CA VAL A 824 -34.56 -30.01 2.57
C VAL A 824 -34.28 -29.21 3.84
N PRO A 825 -35.00 -28.11 4.09
CA PRO A 825 -34.71 -27.22 5.20
C PRO A 825 -34.79 -27.92 6.56
N ASN A 826 -33.93 -27.50 7.49
CA ASN A 826 -34.03 -27.90 8.89
C ASN A 826 -35.45 -27.59 9.42
N PRO A 827 -36.18 -28.58 9.97
CA PRO A 827 -37.54 -28.37 10.46
C PRO A 827 -37.66 -27.27 11.52
N THR A 828 -36.63 -27.08 12.35
CA THR A 828 -36.61 -26.01 13.35
C THR A 828 -36.61 -24.65 12.66
N LEU A 829 -35.63 -24.38 11.79
CA LEU A 829 -35.54 -23.11 11.05
C LEU A 829 -36.82 -22.83 10.25
N ARG A 830 -37.34 -23.86 9.58
CA ARG A 830 -38.59 -23.78 8.81
C ARG A 830 -39.80 -23.36 9.67
N ASN A 831 -39.85 -23.79 10.93
CA ASN A 831 -40.99 -23.55 11.80
C ASN A 831 -40.83 -22.30 12.69
N THR A 832 -39.60 -21.82 12.90
CA THR A 832 -39.32 -20.66 13.75
C THR A 832 -39.26 -19.34 12.99
N ILE A 833 -38.83 -19.36 11.73
CA ILE A 833 -38.70 -18.15 10.92
C ILE A 833 -40.07 -17.64 10.48
N SER A 834 -40.25 -16.32 10.60
CA SER A 834 -41.50 -15.63 10.30
C SER A 834 -41.88 -15.78 8.83
N THR A 835 -43.17 -15.98 8.55
CA THR A 835 -43.69 -15.92 7.18
C THR A 835 -44.17 -14.52 6.79
N ALA A 836 -44.26 -13.58 7.74
CA ALA A 836 -44.72 -12.21 7.50
C ALA A 836 -43.63 -11.35 6.86
N PRO A 837 -43.94 -10.22 6.19
CA PRO A 837 -42.93 -9.36 5.58
C PRO A 837 -41.88 -8.82 6.57
N HIS A 838 -40.62 -9.07 6.27
CA HIS A 838 -39.41 -8.56 6.94
C HIS A 838 -38.19 -8.79 6.03
N ASP A 839 -37.02 -8.30 6.43
CA ASP A 839 -35.76 -8.60 5.75
C ASP A 839 -35.25 -9.98 6.20
N PHE A 840 -35.24 -10.94 5.29
CA PHE A 840 -34.81 -12.32 5.58
C PHE A 840 -33.33 -12.40 6.02
N ARG A 841 -32.53 -11.36 5.74
CA ARG A 841 -31.12 -11.33 6.12
C ARG A 841 -30.95 -11.28 7.64
N ASP A 842 -31.90 -10.69 8.36
CA ASP A 842 -31.91 -10.67 9.82
C ASP A 842 -32.07 -12.08 10.40
N ASP A 843 -32.88 -12.93 9.76
CA ASP A 843 -32.99 -14.35 10.16
C ASP A 843 -31.67 -15.10 9.95
N LEU A 844 -30.95 -14.79 8.86
CA LEU A 844 -29.73 -15.50 8.49
C LEU A 844 -28.57 -15.15 9.41
N THR A 845 -28.37 -13.86 9.71
CA THR A 845 -27.31 -13.41 10.62
C THR A 845 -27.54 -13.90 12.05
N ALA A 846 -28.79 -14.19 12.43
CA ALA A 846 -29.12 -14.78 13.73
C ALA A 846 -28.82 -16.29 13.83
N ILE A 847 -28.41 -16.97 12.76
CA ILE A 847 -28.09 -18.41 12.77
C ILE A 847 -26.66 -18.64 13.29
N PRO A 848 -26.48 -19.35 14.42
CA PRO A 848 -25.15 -19.63 14.95
C PRO A 848 -24.33 -20.57 14.05
N ALA A 849 -23.00 -20.46 14.14
CA ALA A 849 -22.09 -21.47 13.61
C ALA A 849 -22.40 -22.88 14.17
N GLY A 850 -22.18 -23.92 13.37
CA GLY A 850 -22.51 -25.32 13.73
C GLY A 850 -23.98 -25.70 13.51
N THR A 851 -24.80 -24.80 12.94
CA THR A 851 -26.21 -25.08 12.67
C THR A 851 -26.36 -25.90 11.40
N LYS A 852 -27.08 -27.03 11.49
CA LYS A 852 -27.52 -27.76 10.29
C LYS A 852 -28.60 -26.97 9.56
N LEU A 853 -28.34 -26.54 8.34
CA LEU A 853 -29.28 -25.78 7.51
C LEU A 853 -30.20 -26.69 6.70
N TYR A 854 -29.63 -27.72 6.08
CA TYR A 854 -30.35 -28.61 5.16
C TYR A 854 -29.95 -30.07 5.34
N ASP A 855 -30.92 -30.99 5.27
CA ASP A 855 -30.65 -32.34 4.83
C ASP A 855 -30.63 -32.35 3.29
N VAL A 856 -29.63 -32.98 2.67
CA VAL A 856 -29.49 -33.03 1.21
C VAL A 856 -29.85 -34.42 0.70
N TYR A 857 -30.77 -34.50 -0.26
CA TYR A 857 -31.19 -35.76 -0.89
C TYR A 857 -30.84 -35.76 -2.38
N GLY A 858 -30.40 -36.90 -2.92
CA GLY A 858 -30.04 -37.06 -4.34
C GLY A 858 -30.77 -38.21 -5.01
N THR A 859 -31.09 -38.07 -6.29
CA THR A 859 -31.70 -39.12 -7.13
C THR A 859 -31.02 -39.23 -8.51
N ASP A 860 -30.90 -40.44 -9.04
CA ASP A 860 -30.44 -40.75 -10.39
C ASP A 860 -31.62 -40.92 -11.39
N MET A 861 -32.86 -40.80 -10.91
CA MET A 861 -34.05 -40.97 -11.74
C MET A 861 -34.18 -39.82 -12.75
N GLN A 862 -34.18 -40.18 -14.03
CA GLN A 862 -34.26 -39.20 -15.13
C GLN A 862 -35.46 -38.25 -15.01
N ILE A 863 -35.22 -36.98 -15.34
CA ILE A 863 -36.26 -35.95 -15.41
C ILE A 863 -37.12 -36.19 -16.65
N ARG A 864 -38.37 -36.58 -16.45
CA ARG A 864 -39.37 -36.82 -17.50
C ARG A 864 -40.44 -35.73 -17.49
N LYS A 865 -40.87 -35.31 -18.68
CA LYS A 865 -41.99 -34.38 -18.88
C LYS A 865 -43.07 -35.05 -19.72
N SER A 866 -44.32 -34.63 -19.51
CA SER A 866 -45.49 -35.04 -20.29
C SER A 866 -46.25 -33.81 -20.73
N ILE A 867 -46.96 -33.91 -21.86
CA ILE A 867 -47.92 -32.90 -22.29
C ILE A 867 -49.09 -32.75 -21.29
N TRP A 868 -49.30 -33.76 -20.45
CA TRP A 868 -50.32 -33.77 -19.41
C TRP A 868 -49.71 -33.33 -18.06
N PRO A 869 -50.13 -32.18 -17.49
CA PRO A 869 -49.53 -31.65 -16.26
C PRO A 869 -49.57 -32.62 -15.06
N TRP A 870 -50.67 -33.36 -14.90
CA TRP A 870 -50.83 -34.35 -13.83
C TRP A 870 -49.83 -35.52 -13.94
N VAL A 871 -49.44 -35.90 -15.17
CA VAL A 871 -48.42 -36.93 -15.40
C VAL A 871 -47.03 -36.40 -15.06
N THR A 872 -46.73 -35.16 -15.44
CA THR A 872 -45.47 -34.49 -15.06
C THR A 872 -45.36 -34.39 -13.54
N ALA A 873 -46.43 -34.01 -12.84
CA ALA A 873 -46.48 -33.98 -11.38
C ALA A 873 -46.30 -35.37 -10.75
N ARG A 874 -46.85 -36.43 -11.36
CA ARG A 874 -46.61 -37.82 -10.93
C ARG A 874 -45.14 -38.19 -11.07
N TYR A 875 -44.49 -37.92 -12.22
CA TYR A 875 -43.07 -38.18 -12.42
C TYR A 875 -42.19 -37.39 -11.45
N ALA A 876 -42.58 -36.15 -11.10
CA ALA A 876 -41.88 -35.36 -10.09
C ALA A 876 -41.98 -36.02 -8.70
N ARG A 877 -43.16 -36.49 -8.28
CA ARG A 877 -43.34 -37.22 -7.01
C ARG A 877 -42.55 -38.53 -6.98
N GLU A 878 -42.61 -39.33 -8.05
CA GLU A 878 -41.84 -40.58 -8.16
C GLU A 878 -40.34 -40.33 -7.99
N ARG A 879 -39.83 -39.28 -8.65
CA ARG A 879 -38.42 -38.87 -8.54
C ARG A 879 -38.06 -38.40 -7.14
N ARG A 880 -38.87 -37.53 -6.52
CA ARG A 880 -38.64 -37.09 -5.13
C ARG A 880 -38.67 -38.26 -4.14
N ASN A 881 -39.57 -39.22 -4.34
CA ASN A 881 -39.68 -40.44 -3.52
C ASN A 881 -38.49 -41.40 -3.71
N SER A 882 -37.83 -41.37 -4.86
CA SER A 882 -36.61 -42.16 -5.11
C SER A 882 -35.34 -41.54 -4.52
N ALA A 883 -35.40 -40.28 -4.08
CA ALA A 883 -34.22 -39.58 -3.59
C ALA A 883 -33.79 -40.14 -2.23
N VAL A 884 -32.49 -40.42 -2.11
CA VAL A 884 -31.86 -40.90 -0.87
C VAL A 884 -31.10 -39.77 -0.20
N LYS A 885 -31.00 -39.78 1.12
CA LYS A 885 -30.20 -38.77 1.85
C LYS A 885 -28.72 -38.98 1.50
N ILE A 886 -28.07 -37.93 1.01
CA ILE A 886 -26.66 -37.95 0.62
C ILE A 886 -25.77 -37.19 1.61
N GLY A 887 -26.34 -36.25 2.36
CA GLY A 887 -25.56 -35.52 3.35
C GLY A 887 -26.36 -34.46 4.09
N GLU A 888 -25.64 -33.63 4.83
CA GLU A 888 -26.12 -32.50 5.59
C GLU A 888 -25.26 -31.27 5.27
N LEU A 889 -25.87 -30.11 5.17
CA LEU A 889 -25.16 -28.83 5.02
C LEU A 889 -25.17 -28.10 6.36
N VAL A 890 -23.99 -27.89 6.94
CA VAL A 890 -23.80 -27.35 8.30
C VAL A 890 -22.96 -26.08 8.23
N THR A 891 -23.36 -25.04 8.96
CA THR A 891 -22.57 -23.80 9.05
C THR A 891 -21.29 -24.01 9.85
N GLN A 892 -20.22 -23.33 9.44
CA GLN A 892 -18.94 -23.23 10.16
C GLN A 892 -18.66 -21.81 10.65
N SER A 893 -19.48 -20.84 10.23
CA SER A 893 -19.50 -19.45 10.69
C SER A 893 -20.95 -18.99 10.82
N GLU A 894 -21.16 -17.85 11.46
CA GLU A 894 -22.39 -17.08 11.26
C GLU A 894 -22.47 -16.57 9.81
N PHE A 895 -23.66 -16.15 9.39
CA PHE A 895 -23.82 -15.47 8.11
C PHE A 895 -23.33 -14.02 8.20
N THR A 896 -22.63 -13.57 7.17
CA THR A 896 -22.14 -12.21 7.03
C THR A 896 -22.81 -11.53 5.83
N LEU A 897 -23.20 -10.26 6.02
CA LEU A 897 -23.71 -9.39 4.96
C LEU A 897 -22.56 -8.51 4.48
N SER A 898 -22.18 -8.63 3.21
CA SER A 898 -21.00 -7.94 2.69
C SER A 898 -21.09 -7.61 1.21
N GLN A 899 -20.34 -6.59 0.78
CA GLN A 899 -20.21 -6.23 -0.63
C GLN A 899 -19.64 -7.39 -1.47
N PHE A 900 -18.68 -8.14 -0.91
CA PHE A 900 -18.16 -9.34 -1.53
C PHE A 900 -19.24 -10.42 -1.68
N GLY A 901 -20.06 -10.66 -0.66
CA GLY A 901 -21.21 -11.55 -0.76
C GLY A 901 -22.21 -11.12 -1.85
N ASP A 902 -22.43 -9.82 -2.00
CA ASP A 902 -23.39 -9.24 -2.95
C ASP A 902 -22.89 -9.21 -4.39
N THR A 903 -21.62 -8.90 -4.63
CA THR A 903 -21.10 -8.65 -5.97
C THR A 903 -19.79 -9.39 -6.25
N GLY A 904 -18.92 -9.53 -5.25
CA GLY A 904 -17.57 -10.07 -5.41
C GLY A 904 -17.46 -11.59 -5.54
N ILE A 905 -18.27 -12.40 -4.85
CA ILE A 905 -18.17 -13.87 -4.95
C ILE A 905 -18.82 -14.37 -6.24
N PHE A 906 -18.13 -15.28 -6.94
CA PHE A 906 -18.62 -15.86 -8.19
C PHE A 906 -19.02 -17.33 -8.03
N PHE A 907 -20.20 -17.67 -8.56
CA PHE A 907 -20.69 -19.04 -8.63
C PHE A 907 -20.99 -19.36 -10.09
N LYS A 908 -20.25 -20.33 -10.64
CA LYS A 908 -20.44 -20.84 -12.00
C LYS A 908 -21.67 -21.75 -12.05
N HIS A 909 -22.47 -21.62 -13.10
CA HIS A 909 -23.51 -22.59 -13.44
C HIS A 909 -22.96 -23.61 -14.42
N GLN A 910 -23.05 -24.90 -14.09
CA GLN A 910 -22.74 -25.95 -15.05
C GLN A 910 -23.97 -26.27 -15.90
N ARG A 911 -23.81 -26.18 -17.22
CA ARG A 911 -24.90 -26.41 -18.18
C ARG A 911 -25.08 -27.88 -18.46
N TYR A 912 -26.25 -28.23 -18.97
CA TYR A 912 -26.53 -29.58 -19.42
C TYR A 912 -25.60 -30.06 -20.55
N GLU A 913 -25.06 -29.15 -21.35
CA GLU A 913 -24.10 -29.43 -22.42
C GLU A 913 -22.71 -29.75 -21.91
N ASP A 914 -22.36 -29.36 -20.68
CA ASP A 914 -21.02 -29.49 -20.11
C ASP A 914 -20.80 -30.85 -19.39
N ARG A 915 -21.80 -31.72 -19.39
CA ARG A 915 -21.83 -32.98 -18.62
C ARG A 915 -20.98 -34.11 -19.20
#